data_AF-R6XC71-F1
#
_entry.id   AF-R6XC71-F1
#
_cell.length_a   1.000
_cell.length_b   1.000
_cell.length_c   1.000
_cell.angle_alpha   90.00
_cell.angle_beta   90.00
_cell.angle_gamma   90.00
#
_symmetry.space_group_name_H-M   'P 1'
#
loop_
_entity.id
_entity.type
_entity.pdbx_description
1 polymer ?
#
loop_
_entity_poly.entity_id
_entity_poly.type
_entity_poly.pdbx_seq_one_letter_code
_entity_poly.pdbx_strand_id
1 'polypeptide(L)'
;MKKRIIALVLLIVMLLPVSLASCNKETDPAEVAINVYTLYTICEDSTTEDAIKQVELALNRITAYQLGIGIKLIMVTEDKYDALVEEKLAEIQAYKEEQDRKSKEAKENKKKNNSDAASDTASDETSDAPQDVLTADRFIEMLQNGEEYTFEEPRLDIFLVRGFDKYIDLVGRGKLAELDEKLSSEAKLIKDKIYPTFLSAAKVTNSSGKPKTFGVPMNTAIGEYEYVVFDEELLDKYEIDAMTMNTLEDLEYYLRIIKENEPDVVPLANAFDSTYCTYIFSDGFPAMVKEDGVVVNPYEDKAALDYYTYISRYRSLGYLDDSATDKRFAVKFVKGTFEDLEALEKQTGHTYVSAVHSYPVPTNENTLQNLFCINSTVQKDKLTEAAKLLALIETSSEVANILAYGIENENYQLDNNGQVVRLNDSYVVSSNYIGNAFLIHTMAGENPQKWEIFKQQNLDSAKGQKQAKSLGFAYYPNSYADPDDDKLTYEEPDYIALITPIAEKYYSKIMTGEAGIVDYSKLEAEIIEKVNASLTKQVDDKYIDELTATYNRNIEAKYNSEEYKASIRDQARDIAIKSYITTPFKNKARTALKNEIKKQNPDMSTADVAKLVAERMTDEYLRNRVIETVSAAEIDNKTESTIFNSINAKVSEEKKNLANNEEYKADLAKVLNSAECLQEKNALLAADNYYLYQDELAAIILAKLTEQSAGLHKEFSDAIKKEYTKFISDTLKKFDFADESKRSAKLYNDALDNLIKIEKNLKAITRDMTNTVRAEMPDAKADDIDVEVQKRLTDEVKRQKLIELNLVTNAQIKSEYNKVLSDYVNNAVGFVKKKTGTTTDTSDASDASDVSDTSDVSDTSDVSDAETPVEEEETVIDENSDYFALFLETRLKKQYYQFAPLKEGQQG
;
A
#
# COMPACT_ATOMS: atom_id res chain seq x y z
N MET A 1 -34.25 43.29 36.08
CA MET A 1 -34.94 44.23 35.17
C MET A 1 -34.26 44.45 33.80
N LYS A 2 -33.30 43.62 33.35
CA LYS A 2 -32.70 43.72 31.99
C LYS A 2 -33.09 42.62 31.00
N LYS A 3 -33.77 41.53 31.44
CA LYS A 3 -34.19 40.43 30.56
C LYS A 3 -35.61 40.56 29.98
N ARG A 4 -36.44 41.49 30.47
CA ARG A 4 -37.79 41.77 29.92
C ARG A 4 -37.81 42.89 28.88
N ILE A 5 -36.77 43.73 28.81
CA ILE A 5 -36.67 44.83 27.83
C ILE A 5 -36.12 44.31 26.49
N ILE A 6 -35.20 43.34 26.51
CA ILE A 6 -34.62 42.75 25.29
C ILE A 6 -35.67 41.90 24.53
N ALA A 7 -36.54 41.17 25.24
CA ALA A 7 -37.63 40.41 24.63
C ALA A 7 -38.70 41.32 23.99
N LEU A 8 -38.86 42.56 24.48
CA LEU A 8 -39.86 43.50 23.97
C LEU A 8 -39.32 44.30 22.76
N VAL A 9 -38.00 44.49 22.67
CA VAL A 9 -37.34 45.06 21.48
C VAL A 9 -37.30 44.04 20.33
N LEU A 10 -37.10 42.76 20.61
CA LEU A 10 -37.17 41.70 19.58
C LEU A 10 -38.59 41.47 19.03
N LEU A 11 -39.62 41.67 19.86
CA LEU A 11 -41.02 41.58 19.43
C LEU A 11 -41.50 42.78 18.58
N ILE A 12 -40.87 43.95 18.73
CA ILE A 12 -41.20 45.15 17.93
C ILE A 12 -40.47 45.13 16.57
N VAL A 13 -39.32 44.45 16.44
CA VAL A 13 -38.62 44.29 15.15
C VAL A 13 -39.30 43.24 14.25
N MET A 14 -40.03 42.28 14.82
CA MET A 14 -40.77 41.26 14.05
C MET A 14 -42.19 41.67 13.61
N LEU A 15 -42.67 42.88 13.94
CA LEU A 15 -44.06 43.30 13.71
C LEU A 15 -44.22 44.70 13.06
N LEU A 16 -43.38 45.04 12.09
CA LEU A 16 -43.66 46.17 11.18
C LEU A 16 -43.72 45.71 9.72
N PRO A 17 -44.92 45.59 9.13
CA PRO A 17 -45.09 45.64 7.69
C PRO A 17 -45.14 47.12 7.28
N VAL A 18 -44.12 47.61 6.57
CA VAL A 18 -44.21 48.88 5.85
C VAL A 18 -43.79 48.66 4.41
N SER A 19 -44.83 48.48 3.61
CA SER A 19 -44.90 48.87 2.21
C SER A 19 -44.23 50.22 1.93
N LEU A 20 -43.14 50.20 1.19
CA LEU A 20 -42.82 51.27 0.25
C LEU A 20 -42.57 50.61 -1.10
N ALA A 21 -43.63 50.57 -1.91
CA ALA A 21 -43.54 50.35 -3.33
C ALA A 21 -42.67 51.45 -3.94
N SER A 22 -41.43 51.11 -4.28
CA SER A 22 -40.71 51.74 -5.37
C SER A 22 -40.80 50.76 -6.53
N CYS A 23 -41.48 51.15 -7.60
CA CYS A 23 -41.57 50.37 -8.83
C CYS A 23 -40.18 49.96 -9.31
N ASN A 24 -39.78 48.73 -9.05
CA ASN A 24 -38.82 48.00 -9.85
C ASN A 24 -39.46 46.64 -10.12
N LYS A 25 -39.50 46.28 -11.40
CA LYS A 25 -40.03 45.02 -11.90
C LYS A 25 -39.60 43.88 -10.99
N GLU A 26 -40.56 43.10 -10.49
CA GLU A 26 -40.30 41.76 -9.97
C GLU A 26 -39.60 40.99 -11.09
N THR A 27 -38.29 40.83 -10.97
CA THR A 27 -37.57 39.76 -11.63
C THR A 27 -37.83 38.52 -10.80
N ASP A 28 -38.52 37.54 -11.38
CA ASP A 28 -38.56 36.18 -10.83
C ASP A 28 -37.13 35.76 -10.43
N PRO A 29 -36.94 35.06 -9.29
CA PRO A 29 -35.63 34.52 -8.96
C PRO A 29 -35.15 33.66 -10.14
N ALA A 30 -33.92 33.89 -10.58
CA ALA A 30 -33.34 33.16 -11.70
C ALA A 30 -33.44 31.65 -11.44
N GLU A 31 -34.03 30.90 -12.37
CA GLU A 31 -34.13 29.44 -12.31
C GLU A 31 -32.72 28.84 -12.17
N VAL A 32 -32.48 28.11 -11.07
CA VAL A 32 -31.18 27.46 -10.80
C VAL A 32 -31.17 26.09 -11.46
N ALA A 33 -30.24 25.87 -12.38
CA ALA A 33 -30.02 24.57 -13.02
C ALA A 33 -29.54 23.53 -12.00
N ILE A 34 -30.13 22.33 -12.03
CA ILE A 34 -29.67 21.19 -11.23
C ILE A 34 -28.52 20.48 -11.95
N ASN A 35 -27.44 20.19 -11.23
CA ASN A 35 -26.37 19.32 -11.74
C ASN A 35 -26.69 17.86 -11.37
N VAL A 36 -26.57 16.95 -12.33
CA VAL A 36 -26.80 15.52 -12.13
C VAL A 36 -25.46 14.78 -12.15
N TYR A 37 -25.27 13.87 -11.19
CA TYR A 37 -24.08 13.03 -11.05
C TYR A 37 -24.45 11.55 -11.14
N THR A 38 -23.60 10.74 -11.75
CA THR A 38 -23.79 9.28 -11.74
C THR A 38 -23.32 8.67 -10.41
N LEU A 39 -24.13 7.76 -9.85
CA LEU A 39 -23.75 6.88 -8.75
C LEU A 39 -23.80 5.43 -9.23
N TYR A 40 -22.64 4.78 -9.33
CA TYR A 40 -22.53 3.37 -9.71
C TYR A 40 -22.37 2.50 -8.46
N THR A 41 -23.24 1.48 -8.32
CA THR A 41 -23.16 0.45 -7.29
C THR A 41 -23.74 -0.88 -7.78
N ILE A 42 -23.92 -1.86 -6.89
CA ILE A 42 -24.26 -3.24 -7.22
C ILE A 42 -25.62 -3.62 -6.64
N CYS A 43 -26.36 -4.47 -7.36
CA CYS A 43 -27.58 -5.12 -6.91
C CYS A 43 -27.54 -6.63 -7.17
N GLU A 44 -28.45 -7.38 -6.54
CA GLU A 44 -28.62 -8.82 -6.82
C GLU A 44 -29.44 -9.06 -8.10
N ASP A 45 -29.31 -10.25 -8.67
CA ASP A 45 -29.99 -10.69 -9.91
C ASP A 45 -31.52 -10.51 -9.91
N SER A 46 -32.16 -10.55 -8.73
CA SER A 46 -33.61 -10.38 -8.60
C SER A 46 -34.07 -8.92 -8.76
N THR A 47 -33.15 -7.96 -8.69
CA THR A 47 -33.46 -6.54 -8.72
C THR A 47 -33.93 -6.11 -10.10
N THR A 48 -35.06 -5.40 -10.14
CA THR A 48 -35.71 -4.96 -11.38
C THR A 48 -35.34 -3.51 -11.73
N GLU A 49 -35.31 -3.18 -13.03
CA GLU A 49 -35.08 -1.80 -13.49
C GLU A 49 -36.12 -0.81 -12.93
N ASP A 50 -37.39 -1.21 -12.87
CA ASP A 50 -38.45 -0.36 -12.31
C ASP A 50 -38.20 -0.03 -10.83
N ALA A 51 -37.72 -1.00 -10.05
CA ALA A 51 -37.40 -0.74 -8.65
C ALA A 51 -36.16 0.15 -8.50
N ILE A 52 -35.15 0.00 -9.36
CA ILE A 52 -34.00 0.91 -9.42
C ILE A 52 -34.48 2.35 -9.70
N LYS A 53 -35.43 2.55 -10.62
CA LYS A 53 -36.01 3.86 -10.94
C LYS A 53 -36.77 4.46 -9.74
N GLN A 54 -37.53 3.65 -9.00
CA GLN A 54 -38.21 4.13 -7.79
C GLN A 54 -37.22 4.55 -6.71
N VAL A 55 -36.14 3.79 -6.53
CA VAL A 55 -35.06 4.14 -5.60
C VAL A 55 -34.33 5.41 -6.05
N GLU A 56 -34.01 5.53 -7.35
CA GLU A 56 -33.43 6.75 -7.94
C GLU A 56 -34.32 7.97 -7.64
N LEU A 57 -35.63 7.86 -7.87
CA LEU A 57 -36.58 8.93 -7.57
C LEU A 57 -36.60 9.29 -6.08
N ALA A 58 -36.61 8.30 -5.18
CA ALA A 58 -36.63 8.53 -3.74
C ALA A 58 -35.35 9.21 -3.24
N LEU A 59 -34.18 8.79 -3.73
CA LEU A 59 -32.92 9.45 -3.44
C LEU A 59 -32.93 10.90 -3.94
N ASN A 60 -33.43 11.13 -5.15
CA ASN A 60 -33.47 12.47 -5.73
C ASN A 60 -34.43 13.42 -5.01
N ARG A 61 -35.53 12.92 -4.44
CA ARG A 61 -36.38 13.71 -3.53
C ARG A 61 -35.62 14.21 -2.32
N ILE A 62 -34.54 13.54 -1.91
CA ILE A 62 -33.69 14.01 -0.81
C ILE A 62 -32.60 14.93 -1.36
N THR A 63 -31.85 14.48 -2.36
CA THR A 63 -30.63 15.18 -2.80
C THR A 63 -30.92 16.47 -3.55
N ALA A 64 -31.99 16.53 -4.34
CA ALA A 64 -32.38 17.74 -5.05
C ALA A 64 -32.78 18.85 -4.06
N TYR A 65 -33.51 18.53 -3.00
CA TYR A 65 -33.93 19.53 -2.00
C TYR A 65 -32.86 19.86 -0.96
N GLN A 66 -32.07 18.88 -0.52
CA GLN A 66 -31.05 19.11 0.50
C GLN A 66 -29.74 19.67 -0.06
N LEU A 67 -29.35 19.24 -1.26
CA LEU A 67 -28.05 19.58 -1.86
C LEU A 67 -28.18 20.40 -3.14
N GLY A 68 -29.35 20.48 -3.78
CA GLY A 68 -29.49 21.06 -5.12
C GLY A 68 -28.85 20.19 -6.20
N ILE A 69 -28.75 18.88 -5.97
CA ILE A 69 -28.02 17.93 -6.81
C ILE A 69 -28.91 16.75 -7.18
N GLY A 70 -28.87 16.35 -8.45
CA GLY A 70 -29.49 15.12 -8.95
C GLY A 70 -28.49 13.95 -8.99
N ILE A 71 -29.03 12.74 -8.89
CA ILE A 71 -28.32 11.48 -9.00
C ILE A 71 -28.94 10.69 -10.16
N LYS A 72 -28.10 10.18 -11.06
CA LYS A 72 -28.47 9.06 -11.92
C LYS A 72 -27.92 7.80 -11.26
N LEU A 73 -28.78 6.88 -10.84
CA LEU A 73 -28.39 5.64 -10.18
C LEU A 73 -28.17 4.55 -11.23
N ILE A 74 -26.98 3.94 -11.23
CA ILE A 74 -26.65 2.83 -12.12
C ILE A 74 -26.29 1.63 -11.26
N MET A 75 -27.06 0.55 -11.42
CA MET A 75 -26.85 -0.68 -10.67
C MET A 75 -26.84 -1.86 -11.63
N VAL A 76 -25.81 -2.68 -11.49
CA VAL A 76 -25.71 -3.96 -12.19
C VAL A 76 -25.31 -5.05 -11.21
N THR A 77 -25.42 -6.29 -11.66
CA THR A 77 -25.03 -7.47 -10.89
C THR A 77 -23.51 -7.50 -10.70
N GLU A 78 -23.06 -8.08 -9.59
CA GLU A 78 -21.65 -8.14 -9.19
C GLU A 78 -20.74 -8.68 -10.32
N ASP A 79 -21.19 -9.71 -11.04
CA ASP A 79 -20.47 -10.34 -12.15
C ASP A 79 -20.23 -9.43 -13.37
N LYS A 80 -21.02 -8.35 -13.51
CA LYS A 80 -20.93 -7.40 -14.62
C LYS A 80 -20.27 -6.08 -14.23
N TYR A 81 -20.21 -5.79 -12.94
CA TYR A 81 -19.90 -4.46 -12.43
C TYR A 81 -18.48 -4.00 -12.78
N ASP A 82 -17.46 -4.82 -12.51
CA ASP A 82 -16.07 -4.43 -12.74
C ASP A 82 -15.77 -4.21 -14.24
N ALA A 83 -16.40 -5.00 -15.12
CA ALA A 83 -16.31 -4.83 -16.57
C ALA A 83 -16.97 -3.52 -17.04
N LEU A 84 -18.14 -3.18 -16.48
CA LEU A 84 -18.82 -1.91 -16.76
C LEU A 84 -17.97 -0.70 -16.36
N VAL A 85 -17.29 -0.76 -15.20
CA VAL A 85 -16.42 0.33 -14.75
C VAL A 85 -15.25 0.54 -15.72
N GLU A 86 -14.56 -0.53 -16.14
CA GLU A 86 -13.47 -0.42 -17.11
C GLU A 86 -13.95 0.05 -18.50
N GLU A 87 -15.11 -0.43 -18.96
CA GLU A 87 -15.74 0.05 -20.20
C GLU A 87 -15.98 1.55 -20.13
N LYS A 88 -16.57 2.05 -19.03
CA LYS A 88 -16.84 3.48 -18.85
C LYS A 88 -15.57 4.31 -18.74
N LEU A 89 -14.53 3.81 -18.07
CA LEU A 89 -13.22 4.46 -18.04
C LEU A 89 -12.61 4.58 -19.45
N ALA A 90 -12.74 3.54 -20.28
CA ALA A 90 -12.26 3.54 -21.66
C ALA A 90 -13.08 4.48 -22.57
N GLU A 91 -14.41 4.48 -22.44
CA GLU A 91 -15.30 5.40 -23.16
C GLU A 91 -14.95 6.87 -22.87
N ILE A 92 -14.74 7.21 -21.59
CA ILE A 92 -14.36 8.57 -21.16
C ILE A 92 -13.01 8.96 -21.75
N GLN A 93 -12.04 8.03 -21.75
CA GLN A 93 -10.72 8.26 -22.35
C GLN A 93 -10.82 8.53 -23.86
N ALA A 94 -11.53 7.67 -24.59
CA ALA A 94 -11.73 7.83 -26.03
C ALA A 94 -12.45 9.14 -26.38
N TYR A 95 -13.47 9.50 -25.59
CA TYR A 95 -14.18 10.77 -25.75
C TYR A 95 -13.25 11.97 -25.56
N LYS A 96 -12.40 11.96 -24.53
CA LYS A 96 -11.39 13.02 -24.31
C LYS A 96 -10.41 13.15 -25.47
N GLU A 97 -9.88 12.02 -25.96
CA GLU A 97 -8.95 12.01 -27.09
C GLU A 97 -9.60 12.56 -28.37
N GLU A 98 -10.88 12.26 -28.60
CA GLU A 98 -11.63 12.81 -29.72
C GLU A 98 -11.84 14.33 -29.59
N GLN A 99 -12.17 14.82 -28.40
CA GLN A 99 -12.32 16.25 -28.13
C GLN A 99 -10.98 16.99 -28.29
N ASP A 100 -9.88 16.41 -27.81
CA ASP A 100 -8.54 16.95 -27.99
C ASP A 100 -8.14 17.00 -29.46
N ARG A 101 -8.44 15.94 -30.23
CA ARG A 101 -8.23 15.92 -31.69
C ARG A 101 -9.03 17.02 -32.39
N LYS A 102 -10.33 17.14 -32.11
CA LYS A 102 -11.19 18.20 -32.66
C LYS A 102 -10.66 19.60 -32.30
N SER A 103 -10.19 19.79 -31.07
CA SER A 103 -9.64 21.07 -30.62
C SER A 103 -8.30 21.41 -31.31
N LYS A 104 -7.44 20.41 -31.54
CA LYS A 104 -6.17 20.56 -32.29
C LYS A 104 -6.46 20.87 -33.76
N GLU A 105 -7.35 20.12 -34.40
CA GLU A 105 -7.79 20.36 -35.78
C GLU A 105 -8.41 21.77 -35.94
N ALA A 106 -9.24 22.22 -34.99
CA ALA A 106 -9.80 23.56 -34.99
C ALA A 106 -8.74 24.66 -34.81
N LYS A 107 -7.73 24.44 -33.95
CA LYS A 107 -6.58 25.36 -33.78
C LYS A 107 -5.71 25.40 -35.03
N GLU A 108 -5.45 24.26 -35.67
CA GLU A 108 -4.69 24.18 -36.93
C GLU A 108 -5.43 24.82 -38.10
N ASN A 109 -6.75 24.64 -38.19
CA ASN A 109 -7.59 25.29 -39.19
C ASN A 109 -7.67 26.81 -38.98
N LYS A 110 -7.73 27.28 -37.73
CA LYS A 110 -7.57 28.72 -37.41
C LYS A 110 -6.19 29.25 -37.78
N LYS A 111 -5.13 28.43 -37.67
CA LYS A 111 -3.76 28.81 -38.06
C LYS A 111 -3.54 28.83 -39.57
N LYS A 112 -4.16 27.91 -40.31
CA LYS A 112 -4.14 27.85 -41.79
C LYS A 112 -4.99 28.95 -42.44
N ASN A 113 -6.09 29.36 -41.80
CA ASN A 113 -6.97 30.41 -42.32
C ASN A 113 -6.50 31.84 -41.99
N ASN A 114 -5.40 32.01 -41.24
CA ASN A 114 -4.87 33.33 -40.88
C ASN A 114 -3.80 33.86 -41.87
N SER A 115 -3.76 33.32 -43.10
CA SER A 115 -2.91 33.84 -44.19
C SER A 115 -3.66 34.67 -45.23
N ASP A 116 -4.97 34.92 -45.09
CA ASP A 116 -5.67 35.85 -45.98
C ASP A 116 -6.74 36.69 -45.25
N ALA A 117 -6.48 38.00 -45.23
CA ALA A 117 -7.36 39.14 -45.00
C ALA A 117 -8.03 39.34 -43.62
N ALA A 118 -7.67 40.49 -43.04
CA ALA A 118 -8.45 41.19 -42.04
C ALA A 118 -9.88 41.49 -42.53
N SER A 119 -10.87 41.10 -41.72
CA SER A 119 -12.16 41.78 -41.63
C SER A 119 -12.71 41.57 -40.23
N ASP A 120 -12.77 42.66 -39.49
CA ASP A 120 -13.64 42.84 -38.34
C ASP A 120 -15.11 42.56 -38.74
N THR A 121 -15.94 42.25 -37.74
CA THR A 121 -17.42 42.07 -37.75
C THR A 121 -18.01 40.69 -38.08
N ALA A 122 -18.47 40.01 -37.02
CA ALA A 122 -19.77 39.34 -36.87
C ALA A 122 -19.85 38.81 -35.42
N SER A 123 -20.35 39.60 -34.48
CA SER A 123 -21.72 39.46 -33.93
C SER A 123 -22.00 38.05 -33.40
N ASP A 124 -21.88 37.91 -32.08
CA ASP A 124 -22.63 36.92 -31.29
C ASP A 124 -24.11 37.10 -31.61
N GLU A 125 -24.63 36.30 -32.54
CA GLU A 125 -26.06 35.99 -32.56
C GLU A 125 -26.31 34.97 -31.47
N THR A 126 -26.69 35.52 -30.32
CA THR A 126 -27.52 34.89 -29.31
C THR A 126 -28.68 34.17 -30.02
N SER A 127 -28.63 32.84 -30.04
CA SER A 127 -29.85 32.04 -30.19
C SER A 127 -30.61 32.13 -28.87
N ASP A 128 -31.39 33.21 -28.73
CA ASP A 128 -32.36 33.44 -27.66
C ASP A 128 -33.59 32.54 -27.92
N ALA A 129 -33.36 31.22 -27.92
CA ALA A 129 -34.40 30.26 -27.57
C ALA A 129 -34.25 30.03 -26.06
N PRO A 130 -35.33 30.04 -25.26
CA PRO A 130 -35.22 29.68 -23.85
C PRO A 130 -34.61 28.28 -23.80
N GLN A 131 -33.34 28.16 -23.42
CA GLN A 131 -32.84 26.87 -22.99
C GLN A 131 -33.67 26.52 -21.76
N ASP A 132 -34.52 25.52 -21.93
CA ASP A 132 -35.40 25.01 -20.91
C ASP A 132 -34.52 24.48 -19.76
N VAL A 133 -34.22 25.35 -18.78
CA VAL A 133 -33.30 25.06 -17.69
C VAL A 133 -33.85 23.88 -16.92
N LEU A 134 -33.05 22.82 -16.78
CA LEU A 134 -33.46 21.68 -15.96
C LEU A 134 -33.35 22.10 -14.49
N THR A 135 -34.48 22.50 -13.91
CA THR A 135 -34.58 22.82 -12.48
C THR A 135 -34.78 21.53 -11.66
N ALA A 136 -34.61 21.62 -10.34
CA ALA A 136 -34.84 20.50 -9.44
C ALA A 136 -36.27 19.93 -9.56
N ASP A 137 -37.30 20.78 -9.58
CA ASP A 137 -38.69 20.33 -9.66
C ASP A 137 -38.98 19.63 -11.00
N ARG A 138 -38.47 20.16 -12.11
CA ARG A 138 -38.61 19.56 -13.44
C ARG A 138 -37.87 18.23 -13.56
N PHE A 139 -36.69 18.12 -12.96
CA PHE A 139 -35.95 16.87 -12.89
C PHE A 139 -36.71 15.80 -12.10
N ILE A 140 -37.31 16.16 -10.95
CA ILE A 140 -38.14 15.24 -10.17
C ILE A 140 -39.41 14.85 -10.92
N GLU A 141 -40.08 15.78 -11.60
CA GLU A 141 -41.28 15.51 -12.40
C GLU A 141 -40.98 14.53 -13.55
N MET A 142 -39.87 14.72 -14.26
CA MET A 142 -39.38 13.81 -15.30
C MET A 142 -39.22 12.38 -14.74
N LEU A 143 -38.51 12.22 -13.62
CA LEU A 143 -38.34 10.90 -12.99
C LEU A 143 -39.69 10.29 -12.53
N GLN A 144 -40.61 11.11 -12.02
CA GLN A 144 -41.96 10.65 -11.62
C GLN A 144 -42.78 10.13 -12.80
N ASN A 145 -42.56 10.67 -14.00
CA ASN A 145 -43.20 10.20 -15.23
C ASN A 145 -42.55 8.92 -15.79
N GLY A 146 -41.52 8.39 -15.13
CA GLY A 146 -40.77 7.21 -15.58
C GLY A 146 -39.76 7.50 -16.69
N GLU A 147 -39.50 8.78 -16.96
CA GLU A 147 -38.47 9.22 -17.90
C GLU A 147 -37.08 9.09 -17.26
N GLU A 148 -36.06 8.84 -18.08
CA GLU A 148 -34.69 8.69 -17.60
C GLU A 148 -33.81 9.86 -18.02
N TYR A 149 -32.97 10.33 -17.10
CA TYR A 149 -31.94 11.29 -17.43
C TYR A 149 -30.78 10.62 -18.15
N THR A 150 -30.42 11.15 -19.33
CA THR A 150 -29.28 10.68 -20.13
C THR A 150 -28.25 11.79 -20.29
N PHE A 151 -26.97 11.44 -20.17
CA PHE A 151 -25.87 12.35 -20.43
C PHE A 151 -25.50 12.34 -21.92
N GLU A 152 -25.19 13.52 -22.47
CA GLU A 152 -24.67 13.67 -23.83
C GLU A 152 -23.25 13.09 -23.98
N GLU A 153 -22.49 13.09 -22.89
CA GLU A 153 -21.13 12.57 -22.80
C GLU A 153 -21.06 11.35 -21.87
N PRO A 154 -20.14 10.40 -22.08
CA PRO A 154 -19.95 9.28 -21.16
C PRO A 154 -19.52 9.81 -19.78
N ARG A 155 -20.14 9.30 -18.71
CA ARG A 155 -19.92 9.77 -17.33
C ARG A 155 -19.76 8.61 -16.34
N LEU A 156 -18.79 8.81 -15.45
CA LEU A 156 -18.48 7.97 -14.29
C LEU A 156 -18.00 8.93 -13.20
N ASP A 157 -18.91 9.44 -12.38
CA ASP A 157 -18.61 10.45 -11.36
C ASP A 157 -18.27 9.83 -10.00
N ILE A 158 -19.25 9.17 -9.36
CA ILE A 158 -19.10 8.44 -8.10
C ILE A 158 -19.36 6.97 -8.37
N PHE A 159 -18.44 6.11 -7.96
CA PHE A 159 -18.55 4.67 -8.21
C PHE A 159 -17.92 3.86 -7.09
N LEU A 160 -18.49 2.69 -6.85
CA LEU A 160 -17.92 1.70 -5.96
C LEU A 160 -16.65 1.11 -6.59
N VAL A 161 -15.58 1.02 -5.80
CA VAL A 161 -14.34 0.30 -6.10
C VAL A 161 -14.25 -0.89 -5.16
N ARG A 162 -14.08 -2.09 -5.71
CA ARG A 162 -14.11 -3.36 -5.00
C ARG A 162 -12.70 -3.91 -4.79
N GLY A 163 -12.33 -4.06 -3.54
CA GLY A 163 -11.09 -4.68 -3.11
C GLY A 163 -9.90 -3.72 -3.09
N PHE A 164 -8.95 -4.07 -2.23
CA PHE A 164 -7.70 -3.35 -2.04
C PHE A 164 -6.93 -3.20 -3.35
N ASP A 165 -6.64 -4.30 -4.04
CA ASP A 165 -5.82 -4.31 -5.26
C ASP A 165 -6.40 -3.40 -6.35
N LYS A 166 -7.73 -3.41 -6.52
CA LYS A 166 -8.38 -2.57 -7.53
C LYS A 166 -8.32 -1.09 -7.18
N TYR A 167 -8.46 -0.76 -5.90
CA TYR A 167 -8.28 0.60 -5.42
C TYR A 167 -6.85 1.09 -5.67
N ILE A 168 -5.85 0.25 -5.37
CA ILE A 168 -4.43 0.54 -5.63
C ILE A 168 -4.15 0.73 -7.13
N ASP A 169 -4.65 -0.15 -8.00
CA ASP A 169 -4.55 -0.03 -9.47
C ASP A 169 -5.09 1.32 -9.97
N LEU A 170 -6.31 1.69 -9.56
CA LEU A 170 -6.96 2.92 -10.02
C LEU A 170 -6.28 4.18 -9.48
N VAL A 171 -5.71 4.15 -8.28
CA VAL A 171 -4.84 5.22 -7.76
C VAL A 171 -3.57 5.33 -8.61
N GLY A 172 -2.89 4.21 -8.88
CA GLY A 172 -1.67 4.16 -9.71
C GLY A 172 -1.89 4.68 -11.13
N ARG A 173 -3.02 4.31 -11.75
CA ARG A 173 -3.47 4.81 -13.07
C ARG A 173 -4.00 6.25 -13.05
N GLY A 174 -4.01 6.93 -11.91
CA GLY A 174 -4.50 8.31 -11.76
C GLY A 174 -5.99 8.48 -12.09
N LYS A 175 -6.80 7.45 -11.89
CA LYS A 175 -8.25 7.44 -12.22
C LYS A 175 -9.13 7.96 -11.09
N LEU A 176 -8.59 8.16 -9.89
CA LEU A 176 -9.33 8.61 -8.71
C LEU A 176 -8.93 10.02 -8.29
N ALA A 177 -9.90 10.80 -7.83
CA ALA A 177 -9.69 12.17 -7.32
C ALA A 177 -9.16 12.15 -5.87
N GLU A 178 -8.27 13.08 -5.53
CA GLU A 178 -7.83 13.30 -4.15
C GLU A 178 -8.95 13.90 -3.29
N LEU A 179 -9.18 13.35 -2.09
CA LEU A 179 -10.28 13.73 -1.21
C LEU A 179 -9.86 14.44 0.09
N ASP A 180 -8.57 14.52 0.42
CA ASP A 180 -8.13 15.02 1.75
C ASP A 180 -8.61 16.45 2.08
N GLU A 181 -8.58 17.35 1.10
CA GLU A 181 -9.11 18.70 1.26
C GLU A 181 -10.61 18.66 1.53
N LYS A 182 -11.37 17.91 0.70
CA LYS A 182 -12.82 17.79 0.80
C LYS A 182 -13.28 17.13 2.09
N LEU A 183 -12.57 16.08 2.54
CA LEU A 183 -12.80 15.43 3.83
C LEU A 183 -12.43 16.33 5.02
N SER A 184 -11.72 17.44 4.81
CA SER A 184 -11.42 18.43 5.85
C SER A 184 -12.38 19.63 5.84
N SER A 185 -13.19 19.76 4.78
CA SER A 185 -14.19 20.83 4.60
C SER A 185 -15.59 20.26 4.39
N GLU A 186 -16.03 20.07 3.14
CA GLU A 186 -17.43 19.81 2.80
C GLU A 186 -17.90 18.40 3.19
N ALA A 187 -16.98 17.45 3.26
CA ALA A 187 -17.24 16.07 3.66
C ALA A 187 -16.68 15.76 5.06
N LYS A 188 -16.49 16.78 5.91
CA LYS A 188 -15.92 16.61 7.25
C LYS A 188 -16.69 15.61 8.13
N LEU A 189 -18.02 15.55 7.99
CA LEU A 189 -18.86 14.65 8.78
C LEU A 189 -18.52 13.17 8.54
N ILE A 190 -17.95 12.82 7.38
CA ILE A 190 -17.46 11.46 7.11
C ILE A 190 -16.40 11.06 8.15
N LYS A 191 -15.48 11.97 8.50
CA LYS A 191 -14.43 11.72 9.52
C LYS A 191 -15.01 11.50 10.92
N ASP A 192 -16.20 12.02 11.19
CA ASP A 192 -16.88 11.88 12.48
C ASP A 192 -17.74 10.60 12.55
N LYS A 193 -18.10 10.02 11.39
CA LYS A 193 -19.03 8.88 11.28
C LYS A 193 -18.38 7.56 10.89
N ILE A 194 -17.22 7.61 10.25
CA ILE A 194 -16.43 6.45 9.85
C ILE A 194 -15.30 6.23 10.85
N TYR A 195 -15.04 4.98 11.25
CA TYR A 195 -13.96 4.69 12.18
C TYR A 195 -12.60 5.12 11.58
N PRO A 196 -11.72 5.81 12.34
CA PRO A 196 -10.46 6.35 11.82
C PRO A 196 -9.53 5.30 11.18
N THR A 197 -9.64 4.03 11.58
CA THR A 197 -8.89 2.90 11.02
C THR A 197 -9.13 2.77 9.50
N PHE A 198 -10.39 2.84 9.05
CA PHE A 198 -10.73 2.77 7.62
C PHE A 198 -10.12 3.94 6.84
N LEU A 199 -10.31 5.17 7.33
CA LEU A 199 -9.77 6.36 6.67
C LEU A 199 -8.23 6.39 6.68
N SER A 200 -7.59 5.78 7.67
CA SER A 200 -6.14 5.65 7.72
C SER A 200 -5.64 4.61 6.72
N ALA A 201 -6.33 3.47 6.59
CA ALA A 201 -6.01 2.45 5.59
C ALA A 201 -6.18 2.99 4.15
N ALA A 202 -7.18 3.84 3.92
CA ALA A 202 -7.46 4.43 2.60
C ALA A 202 -6.39 5.42 2.12
N LYS A 203 -5.41 5.77 2.96
CA LYS A 203 -4.29 6.63 2.59
C LYS A 203 -3.25 5.85 1.84
N VAL A 204 -3.08 6.22 0.58
CA VAL A 204 -2.26 5.50 -0.38
C VAL A 204 -1.27 6.47 -1.00
N THR A 205 -0.03 6.04 -1.19
CA THR A 205 0.99 6.84 -1.88
C THR A 205 0.74 6.77 -3.38
N ASN A 206 0.48 7.90 -4.02
CA ASN A 206 0.40 7.99 -5.49
C ASN A 206 1.79 8.28 -6.09
N SER A 207 1.86 8.41 -7.42
CA SER A 207 3.09 8.75 -8.16
C SER A 207 3.76 10.07 -7.75
N SER A 208 3.10 10.91 -6.94
CA SER A 208 3.71 12.13 -6.37
C SER A 208 4.46 11.91 -5.05
N GLY A 209 4.52 10.67 -4.55
CA GLY A 209 5.29 10.28 -3.36
C GLY A 209 4.67 10.70 -2.02
N LYS A 210 3.42 11.18 -1.99
CA LYS A 210 2.72 11.57 -0.76
C LYS A 210 1.49 10.68 -0.50
N PRO A 211 1.29 10.20 0.74
CA PRO A 211 0.07 9.48 1.11
C PRO A 211 -1.16 10.40 1.05
N LYS A 212 -2.17 9.97 0.31
CA LYS A 212 -3.42 10.70 0.05
C LYS A 212 -4.63 9.77 0.12
N THR A 213 -5.80 10.32 0.45
CA THR A 213 -7.06 9.58 0.43
C THR A 213 -7.76 9.75 -0.93
N PHE A 214 -8.10 8.65 -1.62
CA PHE A 214 -8.75 8.65 -2.95
C PHE A 214 -10.14 8.02 -2.97
N GLY A 215 -10.57 7.44 -1.85
CA GLY A 215 -11.88 6.82 -1.68
C GLY A 215 -12.33 6.91 -0.23
N VAL A 216 -13.64 6.82 -0.03
CA VAL A 216 -14.23 6.67 1.30
C VAL A 216 -14.57 5.19 1.48
N PRO A 217 -13.88 4.48 2.39
CA PRO A 217 -14.15 3.07 2.60
C PRO A 217 -15.49 2.85 3.28
N MET A 218 -16.08 1.71 2.98
CA MET A 218 -17.29 1.27 3.65
C MET A 218 -17.05 1.03 5.13
N ASN A 219 -17.93 1.60 5.95
CA ASN A 219 -17.82 1.49 7.39
C ASN A 219 -18.54 0.23 7.86
N THR A 220 -17.77 -0.82 8.13
CA THR A 220 -18.23 -2.17 8.48
C THR A 220 -17.51 -2.70 9.74
N ALA A 221 -17.76 -3.95 10.12
CA ALA A 221 -17.06 -4.60 11.22
C ALA A 221 -15.57 -4.82 10.86
N ILE A 222 -14.68 -4.52 11.81
CA ILE A 222 -13.23 -4.66 11.68
C ILE A 222 -12.81 -6.01 12.26
N GLY A 223 -12.11 -6.82 11.46
CA GLY A 223 -11.55 -8.12 11.87
C GLY A 223 -12.58 -9.06 12.51
N GLU A 224 -12.11 -10.02 13.30
CA GLU A 224 -12.94 -10.88 14.16
C GLU A 224 -12.21 -11.14 15.47
N TYR A 225 -12.92 -11.46 16.55
CA TYR A 225 -12.25 -11.99 17.73
C TYR A 225 -11.79 -13.42 17.43
N GLU A 226 -10.71 -13.83 18.07
CA GLU A 226 -10.36 -15.24 18.17
C GLU A 226 -10.41 -15.64 19.65
N TYR A 227 -11.21 -16.65 19.96
CA TYR A 227 -11.41 -17.17 21.30
C TYR A 227 -10.67 -18.49 21.45
N VAL A 228 -10.03 -18.70 22.59
CA VAL A 228 -9.67 -20.04 23.04
C VAL A 228 -10.83 -20.57 23.89
N VAL A 229 -11.29 -21.76 23.55
CA VAL A 229 -12.50 -22.39 24.10
C VAL A 229 -12.12 -23.72 24.73
N PHE A 230 -12.55 -23.91 25.97
CA PHE A 230 -12.22 -25.08 26.80
C PHE A 230 -13.50 -25.79 27.23
N ASP A 231 -13.51 -27.12 27.14
CA ASP A 231 -14.59 -27.95 27.67
C ASP A 231 -14.66 -27.83 29.21
N GLU A 232 -15.76 -27.27 29.72
CA GLU A 232 -15.91 -26.95 31.14
C GLU A 232 -15.89 -28.21 32.02
N GLU A 233 -16.51 -29.31 31.57
CA GLU A 233 -16.54 -30.56 32.33
C GLU A 233 -15.13 -31.16 32.49
N LEU A 234 -14.28 -31.02 31.47
CA LEU A 234 -12.91 -31.51 31.52
C LEU A 234 -12.00 -30.62 32.37
N LEU A 235 -12.18 -29.31 32.34
CA LEU A 235 -11.47 -28.39 33.25
C LEU A 235 -11.78 -28.72 34.71
N ASP A 236 -13.06 -28.87 35.05
CA ASP A 236 -13.52 -29.20 36.39
C ASP A 236 -13.00 -30.57 36.85
N LYS A 237 -13.03 -31.58 35.96
CA LYS A 237 -12.56 -32.94 36.27
C LYS A 237 -11.09 -32.98 36.66
N TYR A 238 -10.25 -32.15 36.03
CA TYR A 238 -8.81 -32.11 36.26
C TYR A 238 -8.36 -30.95 37.16
N GLU A 239 -9.30 -30.16 37.68
CA GLU A 239 -9.05 -28.99 38.53
C GLU A 239 -8.09 -27.99 37.88
N ILE A 240 -8.26 -27.75 36.57
CA ILE A 240 -7.43 -26.83 35.77
C ILE A 240 -8.21 -25.55 35.50
N ASP A 241 -7.59 -24.41 35.79
CA ASP A 241 -8.15 -23.09 35.51
C ASP A 241 -7.77 -22.63 34.09
N ALA A 242 -8.77 -22.38 33.25
CA ALA A 242 -8.61 -21.86 31.89
C ALA A 242 -7.72 -20.60 31.83
N MET A 243 -7.79 -19.73 32.84
CA MET A 243 -7.04 -18.47 32.88
C MET A 243 -5.52 -18.68 32.97
N THR A 244 -5.07 -19.88 33.33
CA THR A 244 -3.65 -20.23 33.37
C THR A 244 -3.08 -20.59 31.99
N MET A 245 -3.92 -20.73 30.95
CA MET A 245 -3.54 -21.22 29.63
C MET A 245 -3.72 -20.17 28.53
N ASN A 246 -2.67 -19.41 28.21
CA ASN A 246 -2.74 -18.30 27.25
C ASN A 246 -1.89 -18.52 25.98
N THR A 247 -0.87 -19.39 26.06
CA THR A 247 0.05 -19.72 24.96
C THR A 247 -0.04 -21.19 24.56
N LEU A 248 0.52 -21.57 23.40
CA LEU A 248 0.61 -22.99 23.01
C LEU A 248 1.37 -23.79 24.08
N GLU A 249 2.41 -23.21 24.66
CA GLU A 249 3.21 -23.80 25.74
C GLU A 249 2.41 -24.09 26.99
N ASP A 250 1.58 -23.14 27.43
CA ASP A 250 0.76 -23.32 28.64
C ASP A 250 -0.24 -24.48 28.48
N LEU A 251 -0.71 -24.71 27.25
CA LEU A 251 -1.62 -25.81 26.93
C LEU A 251 -0.95 -27.18 27.05
N GLU A 252 0.38 -27.30 26.91
CA GLU A 252 1.05 -28.61 26.73
C GLU A 252 0.72 -29.60 27.86
N TYR A 253 0.70 -29.13 29.10
CA TYR A 253 0.41 -29.95 30.27
C TYR A 253 -1.01 -30.51 30.22
N TYR A 254 -1.99 -29.67 29.89
CA TYR A 254 -3.40 -30.04 29.82
C TYR A 254 -3.65 -30.99 28.65
N LEU A 255 -3.12 -30.68 27.47
CA LEU A 255 -3.26 -31.51 26.27
C LEU A 255 -2.72 -32.93 26.49
N ARG A 256 -1.60 -33.07 27.21
CA ARG A 256 -1.06 -34.38 27.61
C ARG A 256 -2.03 -35.14 28.50
N ILE A 257 -2.59 -34.49 29.53
CA ILE A 257 -3.55 -35.12 30.46
C ILE A 257 -4.75 -35.67 29.69
N ILE A 258 -5.33 -34.85 28.81
CA ILE A 258 -6.47 -35.28 27.99
C ILE A 258 -6.08 -36.45 27.09
N LYS A 259 -4.91 -36.38 26.44
CA LYS A 259 -4.44 -37.46 25.56
C LYS A 259 -4.26 -38.78 26.30
N GLU A 260 -3.77 -38.75 27.53
CA GLU A 260 -3.49 -39.92 28.35
C GLU A 260 -4.76 -40.52 28.99
N ASN A 261 -5.74 -39.69 29.35
CA ASN A 261 -6.87 -40.10 30.19
C ASN A 261 -8.24 -40.07 29.49
N GLU A 262 -8.39 -39.33 28.38
CA GLU A 262 -9.64 -39.17 27.62
C GLU A 262 -9.45 -39.62 26.15
N PRO A 263 -9.37 -40.94 25.88
CA PRO A 263 -9.02 -41.44 24.54
C PRO A 263 -10.04 -41.11 23.43
N ASP A 264 -11.29 -40.80 23.81
CA ASP A 264 -12.37 -40.43 22.88
C ASP A 264 -12.47 -38.90 22.66
N VAL A 265 -11.64 -38.11 23.35
CA VAL A 265 -11.61 -36.64 23.26
C VAL A 265 -10.38 -36.20 22.48
N VAL A 266 -10.58 -35.26 21.55
CA VAL A 266 -9.48 -34.59 20.85
C VAL A 266 -8.87 -33.54 21.78
N PRO A 267 -7.58 -33.61 22.15
CA PRO A 267 -7.01 -32.63 23.07
C PRO A 267 -7.08 -31.19 22.54
N LEU A 268 -6.60 -30.98 21.31
CA LEU A 268 -6.65 -29.70 20.60
C LEU A 268 -7.26 -29.91 19.21
N ALA A 269 -8.42 -29.29 18.96
CA ALA A 269 -9.19 -29.49 17.73
C ALA A 269 -8.64 -28.72 16.52
N ASN A 270 -7.92 -27.62 16.73
CA ASN A 270 -7.31 -26.80 15.68
C ASN A 270 -6.18 -25.93 16.24
N ALA A 271 -5.36 -25.40 15.35
CA ALA A 271 -4.42 -24.33 15.63
C ALA A 271 -5.00 -22.98 15.20
N PHE A 272 -4.54 -21.89 15.82
CA PHE A 272 -4.80 -20.50 15.41
C PHE A 272 -3.67 -20.00 14.50
N ASP A 273 -3.89 -19.00 13.66
CA ASP A 273 -2.80 -18.47 12.81
C ASP A 273 -1.72 -17.79 13.66
N SER A 274 -0.46 -17.89 13.25
CA SER A 274 0.64 -17.32 14.05
C SER A 274 0.47 -15.81 14.25
N THR A 275 0.22 -15.39 15.49
CA THR A 275 0.17 -13.96 15.86
C THR A 275 1.53 -13.27 15.75
N TYR A 276 2.60 -14.04 15.53
CA TYR A 276 3.96 -13.53 15.30
C TYR A 276 4.24 -13.19 13.84
N CYS A 277 3.37 -13.61 12.91
CA CYS A 277 3.53 -13.39 11.47
C CYS A 277 2.45 -12.45 10.95
N THR A 278 2.77 -11.17 10.82
CA THR A 278 1.94 -10.23 10.04
C THR A 278 2.53 -10.13 8.64
N TYR A 279 2.07 -11.01 7.75
CA TYR A 279 2.48 -10.98 6.35
C TYR A 279 2.08 -9.66 5.69
N ILE A 280 2.93 -9.17 4.78
CA ILE A 280 2.67 -7.93 4.03
C ILE A 280 1.58 -8.13 2.97
N PHE A 281 1.53 -9.34 2.39
CA PHE A 281 0.60 -9.72 1.34
C PHE A 281 -0.19 -10.97 1.80
N SER A 282 -0.10 -12.07 1.06
CA SER A 282 -0.71 -13.34 1.42
C SER A 282 0.02 -14.08 2.54
N ASP A 283 -0.71 -14.95 3.22
CA ASP A 283 -0.13 -15.86 4.19
C ASP A 283 0.99 -16.70 3.57
N GLY A 284 2.12 -16.76 4.26
CA GLY A 284 3.31 -17.45 3.78
C GLY A 284 4.17 -16.63 2.81
N PHE A 285 3.81 -15.40 2.46
CA PHE A 285 4.69 -14.55 1.68
C PHE A 285 6.05 -14.36 2.41
N PRO A 286 7.22 -14.36 1.72
CA PRO A 286 8.53 -14.25 2.37
C PRO A 286 8.85 -12.83 2.90
N ALA A 287 7.84 -12.08 3.34
CA ALA A 287 7.96 -10.78 3.95
C ALA A 287 6.84 -10.58 4.99
N MET A 288 7.25 -10.37 6.23
CA MET A 288 6.37 -10.01 7.35
C MET A 288 6.86 -8.76 8.06
N VAL A 289 5.96 -8.03 8.71
CA VAL A 289 6.29 -6.83 9.48
C VAL A 289 6.38 -7.16 10.97
N LYS A 290 7.51 -6.85 11.62
CA LYS A 290 7.68 -6.98 13.07
C LYS A 290 7.05 -5.83 13.86
N GLU A 291 7.02 -5.96 15.21
CA GLU A 291 6.42 -4.94 16.09
C GLU A 291 7.04 -3.55 15.91
N ASP A 292 8.34 -3.48 15.58
CA ASP A 292 9.11 -2.27 15.30
C ASP A 292 8.93 -1.72 13.87
N GLY A 293 8.09 -2.35 13.04
CA GLY A 293 7.85 -1.96 11.65
C GLY A 293 8.91 -2.47 10.67
N VAL A 294 9.90 -3.25 11.13
CA VAL A 294 10.94 -3.82 10.26
C VAL A 294 10.36 -4.99 9.47
N VAL A 295 10.56 -4.96 8.16
CA VAL A 295 10.22 -6.08 7.26
C VAL A 295 11.31 -7.15 7.36
N VAL A 296 10.91 -8.39 7.64
CA VAL A 296 11.82 -9.54 7.71
C VAL A 296 11.26 -10.75 7.00
N ASN A 297 12.14 -11.70 6.70
CA ASN A 297 11.74 -13.01 6.22
C ASN A 297 11.15 -13.84 7.38
N PRO A 298 9.86 -14.24 7.34
CA PRO A 298 9.24 -15.06 8.38
C PRO A 298 9.91 -16.43 8.54
N TYR A 299 10.57 -16.94 7.49
CA TYR A 299 11.26 -18.23 7.50
C TYR A 299 12.61 -18.20 8.22
N GLU A 300 13.11 -17.02 8.59
CA GLU A 300 14.33 -16.82 9.37
C GLU A 300 14.05 -16.28 10.77
N ASP A 301 12.78 -15.97 11.08
CA ASP A 301 12.41 -15.40 12.37
C ASP A 301 12.16 -16.48 13.42
N LYS A 302 12.85 -16.34 14.56
CA LYS A 302 12.81 -17.34 15.63
C LYS A 302 11.40 -17.54 16.19
N ALA A 303 10.62 -16.47 16.39
CA ALA A 303 9.30 -16.59 17.01
C ALA A 303 8.31 -17.30 16.07
N ALA A 304 8.37 -16.98 14.77
CA ALA A 304 7.62 -17.68 13.75
C ALA A 304 7.98 -19.17 13.69
N LEU A 305 9.28 -19.50 13.68
CA LEU A 305 9.75 -20.89 13.66
C LEU A 305 9.40 -21.68 14.92
N ASP A 306 9.46 -21.05 16.09
CA ASP A 306 9.07 -21.68 17.37
C ASP A 306 7.58 -22.07 17.34
N TYR A 307 6.71 -21.17 16.87
CA TYR A 307 5.27 -21.46 16.71
C TYR A 307 5.03 -22.71 15.83
N TYR A 308 5.63 -22.77 14.64
CA TYR A 308 5.47 -23.93 13.74
C TYR A 308 6.03 -25.23 14.33
N THR A 309 7.07 -25.11 15.16
CA THR A 309 7.66 -26.24 15.89
C THR A 309 6.67 -26.82 16.90
N TYR A 310 5.93 -25.99 17.63
CA TYR A 310 4.88 -26.48 18.55
C TYR A 310 3.77 -27.20 17.82
N ILE A 311 3.28 -26.66 16.71
CA ILE A 311 2.24 -27.30 15.90
C ILE A 311 2.69 -28.68 15.40
N SER A 312 3.90 -28.77 14.84
CA SER A 312 4.49 -30.04 14.38
C SER A 312 4.64 -31.06 15.52
N ARG A 313 5.10 -30.59 16.69
CA ARG A 313 5.23 -31.41 17.90
C ARG A 313 3.88 -31.92 18.39
N TYR A 314 2.87 -31.06 18.47
CA TYR A 314 1.54 -31.42 18.96
C TYR A 314 0.83 -32.40 18.04
N ARG A 315 1.00 -32.29 16.72
CA ARG A 315 0.53 -33.33 15.78
C ARG A 315 1.26 -34.65 16.00
N SER A 316 2.59 -34.62 16.13
CA SER A 316 3.41 -35.83 16.32
C SER A 316 3.10 -36.56 17.63
N LEU A 317 2.73 -35.83 18.67
CA LEU A 317 2.27 -36.38 19.95
C LEU A 317 0.78 -36.77 19.94
N GLY A 318 0.06 -36.46 18.85
CA GLY A 318 -1.37 -36.70 18.72
C GLY A 318 -2.24 -35.83 19.64
N TYR A 319 -1.72 -34.67 20.06
CA TYR A 319 -2.45 -33.65 20.80
C TYR A 319 -3.33 -32.81 19.88
N LEU A 320 -2.83 -32.46 18.70
CA LEU A 320 -3.56 -31.73 17.67
C LEU A 320 -4.11 -32.69 16.61
N ASP A 321 -5.42 -32.65 16.39
CA ASP A 321 -6.12 -33.37 15.31
C ASP A 321 -7.18 -32.46 14.68
N ASP A 322 -6.80 -31.79 13.60
CA ASP A 322 -7.63 -30.86 12.82
C ASP A 322 -8.61 -31.56 11.87
N SER A 323 -8.51 -32.88 11.72
CA SER A 323 -9.41 -33.69 10.89
C SER A 323 -10.67 -34.14 11.63
N ALA A 324 -10.67 -34.05 12.96
CA ALA A 324 -11.71 -34.61 13.82
C ALA A 324 -12.86 -33.62 14.12
N THR A 325 -13.47 -33.06 13.07
CA THR A 325 -14.45 -31.96 13.18
C THR A 325 -15.71 -32.29 13.97
N ASP A 326 -16.12 -33.56 14.00
CA ASP A 326 -17.36 -34.02 14.67
C ASP A 326 -17.10 -34.71 16.02
N LYS A 327 -15.87 -34.66 16.55
CA LYS A 327 -15.53 -35.26 17.85
C LYS A 327 -15.59 -34.22 18.96
N ARG A 328 -15.87 -34.70 20.18
CA ARG A 328 -15.68 -33.90 21.41
C ARG A 328 -14.21 -33.51 21.51
N PHE A 329 -13.94 -32.27 21.90
CA PHE A 329 -12.60 -31.72 22.06
C PHE A 329 -12.43 -31.11 23.46
N ALA A 330 -11.19 -31.01 23.93
CA ALA A 330 -10.89 -30.32 25.19
C ALA A 330 -10.56 -28.84 24.98
N VAL A 331 -9.83 -28.51 23.90
CA VAL A 331 -9.46 -27.13 23.54
C VAL A 331 -9.73 -26.89 22.05
N LYS A 332 -10.30 -25.73 21.72
CA LYS A 332 -10.53 -25.27 20.34
C LYS A 332 -10.35 -23.76 20.25
N PHE A 333 -9.76 -23.29 19.16
CA PHE A 333 -9.74 -21.87 18.80
C PHE A 333 -10.92 -21.56 17.87
N VAL A 334 -11.67 -20.51 18.17
CA VAL A 334 -12.89 -20.13 17.45
C VAL A 334 -12.77 -18.67 17.03
N LYS A 335 -12.72 -18.41 15.73
CA LYS A 335 -12.84 -17.06 15.18
C LYS A 335 -14.31 -16.69 15.02
N GLY A 336 -14.65 -15.44 15.35
CA GLY A 336 -15.99 -14.89 15.17
C GLY A 336 -16.44 -14.02 16.33
N THR A 337 -17.72 -14.14 16.66
CA THR A 337 -18.44 -13.38 17.70
C THR A 337 -18.81 -14.28 18.88
N PHE A 338 -19.39 -13.69 19.92
CA PHE A 338 -19.96 -14.46 21.03
C PHE A 338 -21.11 -15.39 20.58
N GLU A 339 -21.84 -15.03 19.51
CA GLU A 339 -22.92 -15.88 18.98
C GLU A 339 -22.38 -17.19 18.38
N ASP A 340 -21.17 -17.17 17.83
CA ASP A 340 -20.50 -18.37 17.31
C ASP A 340 -20.13 -19.35 18.44
N LEU A 341 -19.87 -18.83 19.64
CA LEU A 341 -19.66 -19.64 20.83
C LEU A 341 -20.96 -20.29 21.30
N GLU A 342 -22.07 -19.54 21.33
CA GLU A 342 -23.39 -20.09 21.66
C GLU A 342 -23.85 -21.14 20.64
N ALA A 343 -23.59 -20.90 19.35
CA ALA A 343 -23.86 -21.85 18.28
C ALA A 343 -23.03 -23.12 18.44
N LEU A 344 -21.77 -23.00 18.84
CA LEU A 344 -20.89 -24.13 19.14
C LEU A 344 -21.42 -24.97 20.31
N GLU A 345 -21.79 -24.35 21.43
CA GLU A 345 -22.39 -25.05 22.59
C GLU A 345 -23.66 -25.81 22.19
N LYS A 346 -24.53 -25.17 21.40
CA LYS A 346 -25.77 -25.79 20.92
C LYS A 346 -25.50 -26.95 19.96
N GLN A 347 -24.49 -26.81 19.09
CA GLN A 347 -24.12 -27.83 18.12
C GLN A 347 -23.52 -29.06 18.81
N THR A 348 -22.65 -28.86 19.79
CA THR A 348 -21.92 -29.96 20.45
C THR A 348 -22.67 -30.54 21.65
N GLY A 349 -23.57 -29.77 22.24
CA GLY A 349 -24.28 -30.13 23.47
C GLY A 349 -23.41 -30.04 24.73
N HIS A 350 -22.26 -29.38 24.66
CA HIS A 350 -21.32 -29.19 25.77
C HIS A 350 -21.21 -27.71 26.13
N THR A 351 -21.02 -27.42 27.42
CA THR A 351 -20.73 -26.07 27.91
C THR A 351 -19.24 -25.77 27.79
N TYR A 352 -18.90 -24.54 27.45
CA TYR A 352 -17.53 -24.12 27.28
C TYR A 352 -17.15 -22.90 28.11
N VAL A 353 -15.92 -22.90 28.62
CA VAL A 353 -15.25 -21.71 29.15
C VAL A 353 -14.43 -21.10 28.02
N SER A 354 -14.66 -19.82 27.71
CA SER A 354 -13.94 -19.11 26.64
C SER A 354 -13.15 -17.92 27.16
N ALA A 355 -11.98 -17.67 26.58
CA ALA A 355 -11.22 -16.43 26.76
C ALA A 355 -10.86 -15.83 25.40
N VAL A 356 -10.74 -14.50 25.32
CA VAL A 356 -10.25 -13.82 24.11
C VAL A 356 -8.77 -14.16 23.95
N HIS A 357 -8.44 -14.93 22.92
CA HIS A 357 -7.06 -15.22 22.53
C HIS A 357 -6.47 -14.05 21.72
N SER A 358 -7.21 -13.55 20.73
CA SER A 358 -6.84 -12.37 19.95
C SER A 358 -8.01 -11.41 19.77
N TYR A 359 -7.71 -10.11 19.80
CA TYR A 359 -8.67 -9.06 19.48
C TYR A 359 -8.76 -8.87 17.96
N PRO A 360 -9.85 -8.28 17.45
CA PRO A 360 -9.98 -8.02 16.02
C PRO A 360 -8.82 -7.19 15.48
N VAL A 361 -8.24 -7.63 14.37
CA VAL A 361 -7.10 -6.96 13.73
C VAL A 361 -7.57 -6.39 12.38
N PRO A 362 -7.41 -5.08 12.12
CA PRO A 362 -7.69 -4.54 10.80
C PRO A 362 -6.65 -5.03 9.79
N THR A 363 -7.12 -5.47 8.62
CA THR A 363 -6.29 -5.80 7.46
C THR A 363 -6.65 -4.91 6.28
N ASN A 364 -5.82 -4.89 5.22
CA ASN A 364 -6.14 -4.14 4.00
C ASN A 364 -7.41 -4.67 3.34
N GLU A 365 -7.59 -5.99 3.30
CA GLU A 365 -8.72 -6.67 2.66
C GLU A 365 -10.03 -6.34 3.36
N ASN A 366 -10.04 -6.32 4.70
CA ASN A 366 -11.23 -5.96 5.47
C ASN A 366 -11.51 -4.45 5.46
N THR A 367 -10.49 -3.61 5.64
CA THR A 367 -10.68 -2.15 5.73
C THR A 367 -10.84 -1.46 4.38
N LEU A 368 -10.43 -2.09 3.28
CA LEU A 368 -10.53 -1.56 1.92
C LEU A 368 -11.29 -2.54 1.01
N GLN A 369 -12.18 -3.34 1.59
CA GLN A 369 -13.01 -4.30 0.87
C GLN A 369 -13.84 -3.61 -0.21
N ASN A 370 -14.41 -2.44 0.11
CA ASN A 370 -15.22 -1.64 -0.80
C ASN A 370 -15.07 -0.16 -0.44
N LEU A 371 -14.98 0.69 -1.46
CA LEU A 371 -14.87 2.14 -1.30
C LEU A 371 -15.77 2.85 -2.30
N PHE A 372 -16.41 3.94 -1.88
CA PHE A 372 -16.92 4.90 -2.85
C PHE A 372 -15.80 5.87 -3.24
N CYS A 373 -15.50 5.93 -4.53
CA CYS A 373 -14.49 6.80 -5.11
C CYS A 373 -15.11 7.82 -6.04
N ILE A 374 -14.41 8.94 -6.24
CA ILE A 374 -14.75 9.95 -7.25
C ILE A 374 -13.74 9.83 -8.38
N ASN A 375 -14.20 9.79 -9.62
CA ASN A 375 -13.32 9.73 -10.78
C ASN A 375 -12.52 11.04 -10.92
N SER A 376 -11.24 10.95 -11.27
CA SER A 376 -10.36 12.10 -11.50
C SER A 376 -10.80 13.00 -12.65
N THR A 377 -11.72 12.53 -13.52
CA THR A 377 -12.29 13.34 -14.60
C THR A 377 -13.32 14.36 -14.14
N VAL A 378 -13.88 14.22 -12.94
CA VAL A 378 -14.84 15.20 -12.38
C VAL A 378 -14.12 16.55 -12.24
N GLN A 379 -14.70 17.60 -12.82
CA GLN A 379 -14.09 18.92 -12.83
C GLN A 379 -13.89 19.46 -11.40
N LYS A 380 -12.82 20.23 -11.19
CA LYS A 380 -12.39 20.67 -9.85
C LYS A 380 -13.45 21.50 -9.12
N ASP A 381 -14.21 22.33 -9.84
CA ASP A 381 -15.32 23.11 -9.30
C ASP A 381 -16.52 22.22 -8.92
N LYS A 382 -16.76 21.13 -9.68
CA LYS A 382 -17.81 20.13 -9.45
C LYS A 382 -17.46 19.05 -8.42
N LEU A 383 -16.18 18.85 -8.12
CA LEU A 383 -15.70 17.89 -7.11
C LEU A 383 -16.30 18.17 -5.72
N THR A 384 -16.58 19.44 -5.42
CA THR A 384 -17.20 19.85 -4.15
C THR A 384 -18.63 19.31 -4.00
N GLU A 385 -19.41 19.31 -5.08
CA GLU A 385 -20.77 18.80 -5.10
C GLU A 385 -20.78 17.26 -4.97
N ALA A 386 -19.91 16.57 -5.71
CA ALA A 386 -19.74 15.13 -5.60
C ALA A 386 -19.31 14.69 -4.19
N ALA A 387 -18.41 15.44 -3.54
CA ALA A 387 -18.00 15.16 -2.16
C ALA A 387 -19.12 15.37 -1.13
N LYS A 388 -20.00 16.36 -1.33
CA LYS A 388 -21.19 16.57 -0.48
C LYS A 388 -22.19 15.42 -0.64
N LEU A 389 -22.40 14.95 -1.88
CA LEU A 389 -23.24 13.79 -2.15
C LEU A 389 -22.69 12.54 -1.46
N LEU A 390 -21.38 12.28 -1.57
CA LEU A 390 -20.72 11.19 -0.87
C LEU A 390 -20.88 11.29 0.66
N ALA A 391 -20.75 12.49 1.22
CA ALA A 391 -20.98 12.72 2.64
C ALA A 391 -22.42 12.42 3.06
N LEU A 392 -23.41 12.73 2.23
CA LEU A 392 -24.81 12.41 2.51
C LEU A 392 -25.04 10.89 2.54
N ILE A 393 -24.50 10.16 1.56
CA ILE A 393 -24.57 8.68 1.48
C ILE A 393 -23.97 8.04 2.74
N GLU A 394 -22.81 8.53 3.19
CA GLU A 394 -22.06 7.93 4.31
C GLU A 394 -22.57 8.32 5.71
N THR A 395 -23.52 9.26 5.81
CA THR A 395 -23.92 9.85 7.10
C THR A 395 -25.43 9.91 7.34
N SER A 396 -26.27 9.78 6.30
CA SER A 396 -27.73 9.81 6.44
C SER A 396 -28.31 8.40 6.53
N SER A 397 -28.96 8.09 7.67
CA SER A 397 -29.64 6.81 7.85
C SER A 397 -30.83 6.63 6.90
N GLU A 398 -31.54 7.71 6.54
CA GLU A 398 -32.62 7.64 5.56
C GLU A 398 -32.09 7.22 4.19
N VAL A 399 -31.02 7.86 3.71
CA VAL A 399 -30.39 7.54 2.42
C VAL A 399 -29.80 6.13 2.43
N ALA A 400 -29.12 5.73 3.51
CA ALA A 400 -28.54 4.40 3.63
C ALA A 400 -29.62 3.29 3.59
N ASN A 401 -30.76 3.48 4.28
CA ASN A 401 -31.85 2.51 4.24
C ASN A 401 -32.58 2.47 2.89
N ILE A 402 -32.72 3.60 2.20
CA ILE A 402 -33.24 3.63 0.81
C ILE A 402 -32.32 2.83 -0.12
N LEU A 403 -31.01 3.04 -0.03
CA LEU A 403 -30.03 2.30 -0.84
C LEU A 403 -30.01 0.80 -0.52
N ALA A 404 -30.14 0.41 0.75
CA ALA A 404 -30.05 -0.98 1.18
C ALA A 404 -31.35 -1.78 0.97
N TYR A 405 -32.51 -1.16 1.18
CA TYR A 405 -33.79 -1.87 1.29
C TYR A 405 -34.85 -1.39 0.30
N GLY A 406 -34.62 -0.29 -0.41
CA GLY A 406 -35.59 0.31 -1.32
C GLY A 406 -36.61 1.17 -0.58
N ILE A 407 -37.86 1.17 -1.04
CA ILE A 407 -38.93 2.03 -0.52
C ILE A 407 -39.72 1.32 0.58
N GLU A 408 -39.89 1.99 1.73
CA GLU A 408 -40.70 1.46 2.83
C GLU A 408 -42.19 1.38 2.41
N ASN A 409 -42.86 0.28 2.78
CA ASN A 409 -44.19 -0.16 2.36
C ASN A 409 -44.32 -0.61 0.91
N GLU A 410 -43.26 -0.54 0.10
CA GLU A 410 -43.22 -1.15 -1.23
C GLU A 410 -42.27 -2.35 -1.26
N ASN A 411 -41.01 -2.16 -0.86
CA ASN A 411 -39.99 -3.22 -0.83
C ASN A 411 -39.84 -3.86 0.56
N TYR A 412 -40.00 -3.08 1.62
CA TYR A 412 -39.87 -3.57 3.00
C TYR A 412 -40.79 -2.84 3.97
N GLN A 413 -40.96 -3.38 5.17
CA GLN A 413 -41.56 -2.70 6.32
C GLN A 413 -40.76 -3.02 7.58
N LEU A 414 -40.90 -2.19 8.62
CA LEU A 414 -40.33 -2.48 9.92
C LEU A 414 -41.29 -3.34 10.77
N ASP A 415 -40.74 -4.31 11.49
CA ASP A 415 -41.46 -5.08 12.50
C ASP A 415 -41.51 -4.34 13.86
N ASN A 416 -42.06 -4.99 14.89
CA ASN A 416 -42.18 -4.41 16.23
C ASN A 416 -40.84 -4.16 16.92
N ASN A 417 -39.76 -4.79 16.46
CA ASN A 417 -38.39 -4.61 16.96
C ASN A 417 -37.63 -3.55 16.16
N GLY A 418 -38.27 -2.91 15.16
CA GLY A 418 -37.60 -1.99 14.25
C GLY A 418 -36.69 -2.68 13.24
N GLN A 419 -36.92 -3.97 12.97
CA GLN A 419 -36.15 -4.77 12.00
C GLN A 419 -36.88 -4.87 10.66
N VAL A 420 -36.11 -4.97 9.59
CA VAL A 420 -36.61 -5.02 8.21
C VAL A 420 -37.21 -6.37 7.89
N VAL A 421 -38.47 -6.36 7.46
CA VAL A 421 -39.16 -7.49 6.83
C VAL A 421 -39.35 -7.16 5.35
N ARG A 422 -38.70 -7.93 4.47
CA ARG A 422 -38.88 -7.77 3.01
C ARG A 422 -40.31 -8.13 2.62
N LEU A 423 -40.91 -7.30 1.78
CA LEU A 423 -42.23 -7.50 1.19
C LEU A 423 -42.15 -8.18 -0.19
N ASN A 424 -41.03 -7.99 -0.90
CA ASN A 424 -40.70 -8.63 -2.17
C ASN A 424 -39.17 -8.58 -2.42
N ASP A 425 -38.75 -9.22 -3.52
CA ASP A 425 -37.35 -9.30 -3.93
C ASP A 425 -37.04 -8.42 -5.16
N SER A 426 -37.90 -7.45 -5.50
CA SER A 426 -37.72 -6.61 -6.69
C SER A 426 -36.60 -5.58 -6.54
N TYR A 427 -36.11 -5.36 -5.31
CA TYR A 427 -34.93 -4.55 -4.99
C TYR A 427 -34.13 -5.21 -3.86
N VAL A 428 -32.97 -5.74 -4.20
CA VAL A 428 -32.10 -6.45 -3.26
C VAL A 428 -30.66 -6.00 -3.48
N VAL A 429 -30.06 -5.49 -2.41
CA VAL A 429 -28.69 -4.99 -2.38
C VAL A 429 -28.01 -5.54 -1.14
N SER A 430 -26.78 -6.02 -1.29
CA SER A 430 -25.94 -6.39 -0.16
C SER A 430 -25.56 -5.15 0.65
N SER A 431 -25.57 -5.27 1.98
CA SER A 431 -25.08 -4.21 2.87
C SER A 431 -23.60 -3.87 2.65
N ASN A 432 -22.88 -4.68 1.88
CA ASN A 432 -21.49 -4.46 1.49
C ASN A 432 -21.32 -3.53 0.27
N TYR A 433 -22.40 -2.92 -0.25
CA TYR A 433 -22.33 -2.00 -1.41
C TYR A 433 -22.99 -0.62 -1.18
N ILE A 434 -23.34 -0.28 0.07
CA ILE A 434 -24.17 0.89 0.40
C ILE A 434 -23.45 1.99 1.21
N GLY A 435 -22.14 1.88 1.44
CA GLY A 435 -21.35 2.86 2.20
C GLY A 435 -21.22 2.51 3.68
N ASN A 436 -21.95 3.21 4.56
CA ASN A 436 -21.88 3.03 6.00
C ASN A 436 -22.94 2.03 6.49
N ALA A 437 -22.54 0.77 6.69
CA ALA A 437 -23.45 -0.30 7.12
C ALA A 437 -24.03 -0.07 8.52
N PHE A 438 -23.41 0.75 9.38
CA PHE A 438 -23.94 1.05 10.71
C PHE A 438 -25.16 1.98 10.71
N LEU A 439 -25.57 2.48 9.54
CA LEU A 439 -26.73 3.38 9.39
C LEU A 439 -28.04 2.66 9.04
N ILE A 440 -27.97 1.39 8.64
CA ILE A 440 -29.14 0.63 8.18
C ILE A 440 -29.80 -0.13 9.34
N HIS A 441 -31.09 -0.40 9.22
CA HIS A 441 -31.80 -1.29 10.14
C HIS A 441 -31.26 -2.73 10.05
N THR A 442 -31.38 -3.54 11.10
CA THR A 442 -31.12 -4.99 11.00
C THR A 442 -32.31 -5.68 10.34
N MET A 443 -32.09 -6.86 9.75
CA MET A 443 -33.16 -7.66 9.16
C MET A 443 -33.83 -8.56 10.20
N ALA A 444 -35.12 -8.85 10.03
CA ALA A 444 -35.84 -9.78 10.88
C ALA A 444 -35.18 -11.17 10.86
N GLY A 445 -34.88 -11.72 12.03
CA GLY A 445 -34.12 -12.95 12.19
C GLY A 445 -32.65 -12.73 12.53
N GLU A 446 -32.10 -11.54 12.30
CA GLU A 446 -30.79 -11.15 12.83
C GLU A 446 -30.90 -10.72 14.29
N ASN A 447 -29.77 -10.73 15.01
CA ASN A 447 -29.69 -10.11 16.33
C ASN A 447 -30.03 -8.61 16.23
N PRO A 448 -31.04 -8.10 16.97
CA PRO A 448 -31.37 -6.68 17.00
C PRO A 448 -30.20 -5.76 17.39
N GLN A 449 -29.20 -6.29 18.11
CA GLN A 449 -28.01 -5.57 18.55
C GLN A 449 -26.76 -5.81 17.71
N LYS A 450 -26.88 -6.47 16.53
CA LYS A 450 -25.78 -6.73 15.60
C LYS A 450 -24.87 -5.52 15.39
N TRP A 451 -25.45 -4.35 15.11
CA TRP A 451 -24.66 -3.14 14.86
C TRP A 451 -23.96 -2.60 16.10
N GLU A 452 -24.53 -2.75 17.29
CA GLU A 452 -23.86 -2.34 18.54
C GLU A 452 -22.71 -3.29 18.89
N ILE A 453 -22.87 -4.58 18.63
CA ILE A 453 -21.79 -5.59 18.77
C ILE A 453 -20.64 -5.24 17.82
N PHE A 454 -20.91 -5.01 16.54
CA PHE A 454 -19.89 -4.65 15.55
C PHE A 454 -19.23 -3.29 15.83
N LYS A 455 -19.96 -2.32 16.38
CA LYS A 455 -19.36 -1.07 16.85
C LYS A 455 -18.39 -1.30 18.01
N GLN A 456 -18.74 -2.18 18.95
CA GLN A 456 -17.84 -2.55 20.05
C GLN A 456 -16.61 -3.32 19.54
N GLN A 457 -16.80 -4.22 18.57
CA GLN A 457 -15.72 -4.92 17.87
C GLN A 457 -14.74 -3.95 17.22
N ASN A 458 -15.25 -2.92 16.53
CA ASN A 458 -14.41 -1.87 15.93
C ASN A 458 -13.62 -1.08 16.99
N LEU A 459 -14.23 -0.77 18.15
CA LEU A 459 -13.52 -0.15 19.27
C LEU A 459 -12.42 -1.06 19.82
N ASP A 460 -12.72 -2.34 19.98
CA ASP A 460 -11.76 -3.34 20.47
C ASP A 460 -10.64 -3.64 19.48
N SER A 461 -10.84 -3.38 18.18
CA SER A 461 -9.79 -3.51 17.17
C SER A 461 -8.57 -2.62 17.45
N ALA A 462 -8.76 -1.52 18.21
CA ALA A 462 -7.66 -0.69 18.67
C ALA A 462 -6.69 -1.45 19.60
N LYS A 463 -7.15 -2.50 20.28
CA LYS A 463 -6.32 -3.39 21.09
C LYS A 463 -5.49 -4.34 20.21
N GLY A 464 -6.03 -4.75 19.06
CA GLY A 464 -5.35 -5.54 18.03
C GLY A 464 -4.47 -4.73 17.08
N GLN A 465 -4.51 -3.39 17.14
CA GLN A 465 -3.78 -2.50 16.22
C GLN A 465 -2.26 -2.73 16.18
N LYS A 466 -1.66 -3.29 17.26
CA LYS A 466 -0.25 -3.69 17.25
C LYS A 466 0.07 -4.77 16.21
N GLN A 467 -0.92 -5.57 15.80
CA GLN A 467 -0.79 -6.62 14.78
C GLN A 467 -1.13 -6.10 13.37
N ALA A 468 -1.76 -4.93 13.23
CA ALA A 468 -2.14 -4.34 11.95
C ALA A 468 -1.01 -3.49 11.31
N LYS A 469 0.22 -4.01 11.28
CA LYS A 469 1.41 -3.24 10.86
C LYS A 469 1.58 -3.12 9.35
N SER A 470 0.99 -4.01 8.57
CA SER A 470 0.91 -3.93 7.11
C SER A 470 -0.25 -3.06 6.60
N LEU A 471 -1.07 -2.51 7.50
CA LEU A 471 -2.23 -1.71 7.11
C LEU A 471 -1.83 -0.46 6.32
N GLY A 472 -2.43 -0.27 5.15
CA GLY A 472 -2.11 0.77 4.19
C GLY A 472 -0.80 0.56 3.42
N PHE A 473 -0.08 -0.55 3.65
CA PHE A 473 1.05 -0.91 2.80
C PHE A 473 0.54 -1.41 1.45
N ALA A 474 0.97 -0.74 0.38
CA ALA A 474 0.74 -1.15 -1.00
C ALA A 474 2.09 -1.23 -1.70
N TYR A 475 2.26 -2.26 -2.54
CA TYR A 475 3.39 -2.38 -3.44
C TYR A 475 2.93 -1.99 -4.85
N TYR A 476 3.79 -1.25 -5.55
CA TYR A 476 3.58 -0.86 -6.93
C TYR A 476 4.76 -1.40 -7.74
N PRO A 477 4.52 -2.17 -8.81
CA PRO A 477 5.54 -2.36 -9.82
C PRO A 477 5.95 -0.97 -10.34
N ASN A 478 7.20 -0.59 -10.14
CA ASN A 478 7.68 0.68 -10.68
C ASN A 478 7.87 0.56 -12.19
N SER A 479 7.55 1.63 -12.91
CA SER A 479 7.91 1.77 -14.32
C SER A 479 8.89 2.93 -14.45
N TYR A 480 10.05 2.70 -15.07
CA TYR A 480 11.03 3.76 -15.31
C TYR A 480 11.28 3.95 -16.80
N ALA A 481 11.28 5.21 -17.25
CA ALA A 481 11.68 5.55 -18.60
C ALA A 481 13.18 5.30 -18.77
N ASP A 482 13.57 4.77 -19.94
CA ASP A 482 14.99 4.63 -20.27
C ASP A 482 15.65 6.02 -20.25
N PRO A 483 16.78 6.20 -19.54
CA PRO A 483 17.47 7.50 -19.47
C PRO A 483 17.89 8.05 -20.85
N ASP A 484 18.07 7.17 -21.83
CA ASP A 484 18.55 7.48 -23.17
C ASP A 484 17.43 7.45 -24.24
N ASP A 485 16.24 6.92 -23.94
CA ASP A 485 15.06 6.94 -24.81
C ASP A 485 13.75 7.08 -24.02
N ASP A 486 13.16 8.28 -24.05
CA ASP A 486 11.93 8.63 -23.33
C ASP A 486 10.67 7.87 -23.81
N LYS A 487 10.80 7.06 -24.87
CA LYS A 487 9.74 6.19 -25.38
C LYS A 487 9.87 4.74 -24.92
N LEU A 488 11.01 4.34 -24.37
CA LEU A 488 11.17 3.04 -23.72
C LEU A 488 10.84 3.18 -22.25
N THR A 489 10.00 2.29 -21.74
CA THR A 489 9.66 2.19 -20.33
C THR A 489 9.91 0.75 -19.90
N TYR A 490 10.76 0.57 -18.90
CA TYR A 490 10.95 -0.71 -18.26
C TYR A 490 9.97 -0.82 -17.10
N GLU A 491 9.32 -1.97 -16.97
CA GLU A 491 8.38 -2.25 -15.89
C GLU A 491 9.03 -3.26 -14.95
N GLU A 492 8.99 -3.00 -13.64
CA GLU A 492 9.37 -4.05 -12.69
C GLU A 492 8.43 -5.25 -12.79
N PRO A 493 8.92 -6.48 -12.56
CA PRO A 493 8.05 -7.63 -12.39
C PRO A 493 7.03 -7.41 -11.27
N ASP A 494 5.82 -7.93 -11.47
CA ASP A 494 4.87 -8.08 -10.37
C ASP A 494 5.35 -9.20 -9.43
N TYR A 495 6.22 -8.83 -8.48
CA TYR A 495 6.80 -9.79 -7.54
C TYR A 495 5.73 -10.47 -6.69
N ILE A 496 4.61 -9.81 -6.38
CA ILE A 496 3.53 -10.39 -5.59
C ILE A 496 2.90 -11.54 -6.37
N ALA A 497 2.51 -11.29 -7.62
CA ALA A 497 1.88 -12.30 -8.47
C ALA A 497 2.82 -13.48 -8.78
N LEU A 498 4.13 -13.22 -8.87
CA LEU A 498 5.14 -14.26 -9.10
C LEU A 498 5.42 -15.12 -7.87
N ILE A 499 5.50 -14.51 -6.68
CA ILE A 499 5.92 -15.17 -5.44
C ILE A 499 4.76 -15.88 -4.75
N THR A 500 3.55 -15.29 -4.75
CA THR A 500 2.39 -15.81 -3.99
C THR A 500 2.08 -17.29 -4.27
N PRO A 501 1.97 -17.76 -5.54
CA PRO A 501 1.67 -19.17 -5.82
C PRO A 501 2.76 -20.13 -5.34
N ILE A 502 4.01 -19.66 -5.32
CA ILE A 502 5.15 -20.41 -4.81
C ILE A 502 5.06 -20.47 -3.30
N ALA A 503 4.85 -19.33 -2.63
CA ALA A 503 4.67 -19.25 -1.19
C ALA A 503 3.56 -20.20 -0.70
N GLU A 504 2.37 -20.19 -1.29
CA GLU A 504 1.23 -21.04 -0.93
C GLU A 504 1.57 -22.55 -0.97
N LYS A 505 2.30 -22.98 -2.01
CA LYS A 505 2.75 -24.37 -2.20
C LYS A 505 3.60 -24.88 -1.04
N TYR A 506 4.41 -24.00 -0.42
CA TYR A 506 5.27 -24.36 0.71
C TYR A 506 4.61 -24.04 2.06
N TYR A 507 3.80 -22.99 2.14
CA TYR A 507 3.17 -22.51 3.37
C TYR A 507 2.28 -23.56 4.04
N SER A 508 1.43 -24.26 3.27
CA SER A 508 0.59 -25.34 3.80
C SER A 508 1.38 -26.46 4.51
N LYS A 509 2.58 -26.79 4.02
CA LYS A 509 3.47 -27.80 4.63
C LYS A 509 4.16 -27.30 5.90
N ILE A 510 4.36 -25.99 6.01
CA ILE A 510 4.89 -25.33 7.21
C ILE A 510 3.81 -25.28 8.29
N MET A 511 2.60 -24.85 7.93
CA MET A 511 1.42 -24.81 8.81
C MET A 511 1.02 -26.17 9.35
N THR A 512 1.12 -27.22 8.53
CA THR A 512 0.82 -28.60 8.94
C THR A 512 1.95 -29.22 9.77
N GLY A 513 3.09 -28.54 9.92
CA GLY A 513 4.26 -29.08 10.60
C GLY A 513 4.89 -30.29 9.88
N GLU A 514 4.39 -30.69 8.71
CA GLU A 514 4.97 -31.75 7.85
C GLU A 514 6.41 -31.42 7.47
N ALA A 515 6.70 -30.13 7.31
CA ALA A 515 8.02 -29.70 6.92
C ALA A 515 9.00 -29.69 8.09
N GLY A 516 8.65 -29.18 9.28
CA GLY A 516 9.52 -28.98 10.46
C GLY A 516 10.76 -28.08 10.24
N ILE A 517 11.31 -28.09 9.02
CA ILE A 517 12.40 -27.36 8.38
C ILE A 517 12.08 -27.43 6.87
N VAL A 518 11.27 -26.51 6.31
CA VAL A 518 11.25 -26.37 4.84
C VAL A 518 12.67 -26.00 4.41
N ASP A 519 13.15 -26.64 3.36
CA ASP A 519 14.37 -26.22 2.67
C ASP A 519 14.08 -24.87 2.00
N TYR A 520 14.24 -23.77 2.74
CA TYR A 520 14.02 -22.41 2.26
C TYR A 520 14.80 -22.15 0.97
N SER A 521 15.96 -22.77 0.80
CA SER A 521 16.75 -22.66 -0.43
C SER A 521 16.03 -23.19 -1.68
N LYS A 522 15.05 -24.09 -1.55
CA LYS A 522 14.19 -24.51 -2.68
C LYS A 522 13.10 -23.49 -3.01
N LEU A 523 12.47 -22.91 -1.98
CA LEU A 523 11.51 -21.81 -2.16
C LEU A 523 12.21 -20.62 -2.83
N GLU A 524 13.35 -20.22 -2.27
CA GLU A 524 14.19 -19.14 -2.77
C GLU A 524 14.66 -19.41 -4.21
N ALA A 525 15.13 -20.61 -4.53
CA ALA A 525 15.53 -20.95 -5.89
C ALA A 525 14.38 -20.85 -6.91
N GLU A 526 13.18 -21.31 -6.54
CA GLU A 526 11.99 -21.25 -7.41
C GLU A 526 11.51 -19.79 -7.61
N ILE A 527 11.59 -18.97 -6.56
CA ILE A 527 11.32 -17.52 -6.64
C ILE A 527 12.34 -16.85 -7.57
N ILE A 528 13.64 -17.07 -7.35
CA ILE A 528 14.72 -16.50 -8.16
C ILE A 528 14.54 -16.89 -9.64
N GLU A 529 14.24 -18.16 -9.93
CA GLU A 529 14.00 -18.62 -11.29
C GLU A 529 12.85 -17.85 -11.96
N LYS A 530 11.71 -17.69 -11.28
CA LYS A 530 10.53 -17.01 -11.80
C LYS A 530 10.74 -15.51 -11.99
N VAL A 531 11.37 -14.85 -11.02
CA VAL A 531 11.70 -13.42 -11.08
C VAL A 531 12.69 -13.15 -12.22
N ASN A 532 13.78 -13.92 -12.30
CA ASN A 532 14.78 -13.79 -13.36
C ASN A 532 14.16 -14.01 -14.75
N ALA A 533 13.25 -14.96 -14.89
CA ALA A 533 12.53 -15.18 -16.14
C ALA A 533 11.66 -13.97 -16.52
N SER A 534 10.99 -13.34 -15.55
CA SER A 534 10.16 -12.14 -15.81
C SER A 534 11.00 -10.92 -16.19
N LEU A 535 12.15 -10.72 -15.53
CA LEU A 535 13.06 -9.61 -15.82
C LEU A 535 13.67 -9.73 -17.22
N THR A 536 14.22 -10.92 -17.51
CA THR A 536 14.89 -11.16 -18.79
C THR A 536 13.91 -11.19 -19.97
N LYS A 537 12.62 -11.39 -19.71
CA LYS A 537 11.57 -11.33 -20.74
C LYS A 537 11.48 -9.96 -21.41
N GLN A 538 11.67 -8.84 -20.69
CA GLN A 538 11.64 -7.52 -21.31
C GLN A 538 12.78 -7.31 -22.30
N VAL A 539 13.95 -7.86 -21.98
CA VAL A 539 15.08 -7.91 -22.91
C VAL A 539 14.71 -8.80 -24.10
N ASP A 540 14.15 -9.99 -23.86
CA ASP A 540 13.68 -10.87 -24.95
C ASP A 540 12.68 -10.15 -25.88
N ASP A 541 11.68 -9.48 -25.31
CA ASP A 541 10.62 -8.78 -26.04
C ASP A 541 11.21 -7.64 -26.90
N LYS A 542 12.19 -6.88 -26.38
CA LYS A 542 12.93 -5.87 -27.16
C LYS A 542 13.59 -6.48 -28.40
N TYR A 543 14.37 -7.55 -28.24
CA TYR A 543 15.06 -8.20 -29.36
C TYR A 543 14.07 -8.91 -30.32
N ILE A 544 12.98 -9.46 -29.79
CA ILE A 544 11.87 -10.01 -30.58
C ILE A 544 11.26 -8.92 -31.45
N ASP A 545 10.97 -7.74 -30.90
CA ASP A 545 10.34 -6.63 -31.61
C ASP A 545 11.24 -6.07 -32.70
N GLU A 546 12.54 -5.90 -32.43
CA GLU A 546 13.52 -5.44 -33.43
C GLU A 546 13.63 -6.42 -34.61
N LEU A 547 13.71 -7.72 -34.33
CA LEU A 547 13.75 -8.76 -35.36
C LEU A 547 12.43 -8.81 -36.14
N THR A 548 11.31 -8.75 -35.44
CA THR A 548 9.95 -8.76 -36.02
C THR A 548 9.74 -7.56 -36.92
N ALA A 549 10.17 -6.36 -36.50
CA ALA A 549 10.13 -5.15 -37.32
C ALA A 549 10.96 -5.31 -38.59
N THR A 550 12.14 -5.93 -38.51
CA THR A 550 13.00 -6.19 -39.67
C THR A 550 12.34 -7.13 -40.67
N TYR A 551 11.77 -8.25 -40.20
CA TYR A 551 11.03 -9.18 -41.06
C TYR A 551 9.79 -8.54 -41.66
N ASN A 552 9.04 -7.74 -40.89
CA ASN A 552 7.88 -7.01 -41.38
C ASN A 552 8.24 -6.03 -42.51
N ARG A 553 9.36 -5.30 -42.41
CA ARG A 553 9.86 -4.43 -43.48
C ARG A 553 10.25 -5.24 -44.73
N ASN A 554 10.87 -6.41 -44.55
CA ASN A 554 11.26 -7.28 -45.66
C ASN A 554 10.04 -7.84 -46.40
N ILE A 555 9.00 -8.26 -45.67
CA ILE A 555 7.72 -8.70 -46.25
C ILE A 555 7.09 -7.58 -47.07
N GLU A 556 7.02 -6.36 -46.51
CA GLU A 556 6.49 -5.20 -47.22
C GLU A 556 7.30 -4.85 -48.47
N ALA A 557 8.63 -4.86 -48.39
CA ALA A 557 9.50 -4.57 -49.53
C ALA A 557 9.36 -5.61 -50.64
N LYS A 558 9.27 -6.90 -50.29
CA LYS A 558 9.04 -8.01 -51.22
C LYS A 558 7.76 -7.81 -52.01
N TYR A 559 6.64 -7.57 -51.33
CA TYR A 559 5.32 -7.46 -51.97
C TYR A 559 5.07 -6.11 -52.65
N ASN A 560 5.73 -5.03 -52.22
CA ASN A 560 5.68 -3.73 -52.90
C ASN A 560 6.70 -3.58 -54.03
N SER A 561 7.55 -4.58 -54.28
CA SER A 561 8.52 -4.56 -55.36
C SER A 561 7.84 -4.46 -56.74
N GLU A 562 8.49 -3.76 -57.67
CA GLU A 562 8.00 -3.65 -59.05
C GLU A 562 7.94 -5.01 -59.75
N GLU A 563 8.85 -5.93 -59.40
CA GLU A 563 8.85 -7.31 -59.88
C GLU A 563 7.59 -8.07 -59.43
N TYR A 564 7.22 -7.99 -58.16
CA TYR A 564 6.00 -8.63 -57.66
C TYR A 564 4.75 -8.02 -58.29
N LYS A 565 4.66 -6.68 -58.32
CA LYS A 565 3.56 -5.96 -58.98
C LYS A 565 3.41 -6.38 -60.44
N ALA A 566 4.51 -6.46 -61.18
CA ALA A 566 4.50 -6.92 -62.57
C ALA A 566 4.02 -8.38 -62.68
N SER A 567 4.43 -9.26 -61.76
CA SER A 567 4.04 -10.68 -61.77
C SER A 567 2.54 -10.91 -61.61
N ILE A 568 1.83 -10.04 -60.88
CA ILE A 568 0.38 -10.16 -60.64
C ILE A 568 -0.47 -9.26 -61.54
N ARG A 569 0.14 -8.34 -62.30
CA ARG A 569 -0.57 -7.28 -63.03
C ARG A 569 -1.58 -7.83 -64.05
N ASP A 570 -1.24 -8.90 -64.78
CA ASP A 570 -2.16 -9.50 -65.76
C ASP A 570 -3.37 -10.15 -65.10
N GLN A 571 -3.17 -10.82 -63.97
CA GLN A 571 -4.25 -11.41 -63.17
C GLN A 571 -5.13 -10.32 -62.56
N ALA A 572 -4.53 -9.27 -62.01
CA ALA A 572 -5.24 -8.12 -61.46
C ALA A 572 -6.04 -7.38 -62.54
N ARG A 573 -5.49 -7.25 -63.76
CA ARG A 573 -6.21 -6.67 -64.91
C ARG A 573 -7.42 -7.52 -65.30
N ASP A 574 -7.28 -8.85 -65.27
CA ASP A 574 -8.40 -9.75 -65.52
C ASP A 574 -9.51 -9.63 -64.47
N ILE A 575 -9.14 -9.58 -63.19
CA ILE A 575 -10.07 -9.36 -62.07
C ILE A 575 -10.75 -7.99 -62.20
N ALA A 576 -9.99 -6.94 -62.53
CA ALA A 576 -10.51 -5.60 -62.75
C ALA A 576 -11.56 -5.56 -63.86
N ILE A 577 -11.27 -6.17 -65.02
CA ILE A 577 -12.22 -6.27 -66.15
C ILE A 577 -13.46 -7.07 -65.73
N LYS A 578 -13.30 -8.20 -65.05
CA LYS A 578 -14.42 -9.01 -64.55
C LYS A 578 -15.31 -8.26 -63.55
N SER A 579 -14.74 -7.35 -62.76
CA SER A 579 -15.51 -6.55 -61.78
C SER A 579 -16.57 -5.64 -62.43
N TYR A 580 -16.39 -5.26 -63.68
CA TYR A 580 -17.38 -4.48 -64.45
C TYR A 580 -18.52 -5.33 -65.02
N ILE A 581 -18.39 -6.67 -65.03
CA ILE A 581 -19.39 -7.60 -65.56
C ILE A 581 -20.52 -7.84 -64.53
N THR A 582 -21.20 -6.77 -64.18
CA THR A 582 -22.35 -6.76 -63.26
C THR A 582 -23.63 -7.23 -63.95
N THR A 583 -24.69 -7.57 -63.20
CA THR A 583 -26.00 -7.92 -63.78
C THR A 583 -26.56 -6.82 -64.71
N PRO A 584 -26.51 -5.53 -64.35
CA PRO A 584 -26.88 -4.45 -65.28
C PRO A 584 -26.03 -4.43 -66.55
N PHE A 585 -24.72 -4.65 -66.44
CA PHE A 585 -23.82 -4.73 -67.59
C PHE A 585 -24.17 -5.91 -68.50
N LYS A 586 -24.35 -7.12 -67.95
CA LYS A 586 -24.77 -8.31 -68.69
C LYS A 586 -26.08 -8.09 -69.44
N ASN A 587 -27.04 -7.41 -68.82
CA ASN A 587 -28.33 -7.08 -69.46
C ASN A 587 -28.17 -6.10 -70.64
N LYS A 588 -27.32 -5.08 -70.50
CA LYS A 588 -26.99 -4.15 -71.59
C LYS A 588 -26.24 -4.86 -72.72
N ALA A 589 -25.22 -5.66 -72.39
CA ALA A 589 -24.44 -6.44 -73.35
C ALA A 589 -25.32 -7.46 -74.11
N ARG A 590 -26.25 -8.13 -73.42
CA ARG A 590 -27.23 -9.04 -74.02
C ARG A 590 -28.15 -8.32 -75.00
N THR A 591 -28.62 -7.13 -74.64
CA THR A 591 -29.48 -6.30 -75.50
C THR A 591 -28.74 -5.84 -76.74
N ALA A 592 -27.48 -5.39 -76.58
CA ALA A 592 -26.62 -5.01 -77.70
C ALA A 592 -26.33 -6.20 -78.63
N LEU A 593 -25.99 -7.38 -78.09
CA LEU A 593 -25.75 -8.60 -78.86
C LEU A 593 -26.99 -9.04 -79.65
N LYS A 594 -28.16 -8.99 -79.00
CA LYS A 594 -29.46 -9.28 -79.62
C LYS A 594 -29.70 -8.36 -80.82
N ASN A 595 -29.40 -7.07 -80.68
CA ASN A 595 -29.56 -6.08 -81.75
C ASN A 595 -28.55 -6.30 -82.89
N GLU A 596 -27.29 -6.64 -82.59
CA GLU A 596 -26.28 -6.99 -83.59
C GLU A 596 -26.65 -8.22 -84.41
N ILE A 597 -27.08 -9.31 -83.76
CA ILE A 597 -27.51 -10.54 -84.43
C ILE A 597 -28.72 -10.27 -85.35
N LYS A 598 -29.70 -9.50 -84.86
CA LYS A 598 -30.89 -9.14 -85.63
C LYS A 598 -30.59 -8.18 -86.80
N LYS A 599 -29.58 -7.32 -86.67
CA LYS A 599 -29.09 -6.46 -87.75
C LYS A 599 -28.36 -7.26 -88.83
N GLN A 600 -27.58 -8.27 -88.44
CA GLN A 600 -26.89 -9.17 -89.36
C GLN A 600 -27.83 -10.19 -90.03
N ASN A 601 -28.96 -10.51 -89.39
CA ASN A 601 -29.94 -11.49 -89.87
C ASN A 601 -31.38 -10.97 -89.66
N PRO A 602 -31.89 -10.09 -90.55
CA PRO A 602 -33.17 -9.39 -90.35
C PRO A 602 -34.39 -10.29 -90.22
N ASP A 603 -34.37 -11.45 -90.89
CA ASP A 603 -35.51 -12.37 -90.99
C ASP A 603 -35.50 -13.48 -89.92
N MET A 604 -34.54 -13.48 -89.01
CA MET A 604 -34.37 -14.52 -87.98
C MET A 604 -35.45 -14.44 -86.90
N SER A 605 -36.00 -15.59 -86.48
CA SER A 605 -37.06 -15.65 -85.47
C SER A 605 -36.58 -15.17 -84.09
N THR A 606 -37.50 -14.63 -83.27
CA THR A 606 -37.14 -14.12 -81.92
C THR A 606 -36.59 -15.24 -81.01
N ALA A 607 -37.05 -16.49 -81.19
CA ALA A 607 -36.57 -17.64 -80.44
C ALA A 607 -35.14 -18.03 -80.84
N ASP A 608 -34.83 -18.03 -82.14
CA ASP A 608 -33.50 -18.36 -82.66
C ASP A 608 -32.47 -17.27 -82.30
N VAL A 609 -32.87 -15.99 -82.35
CA VAL A 609 -32.04 -14.88 -81.86
C VAL A 609 -31.73 -15.05 -80.37
N ALA A 610 -32.72 -15.41 -79.55
CA ALA A 610 -32.50 -15.62 -78.11
C ALA A 610 -31.54 -16.79 -77.82
N LYS A 611 -31.64 -17.89 -78.59
CA LYS A 611 -30.74 -19.03 -78.50
C LYS A 611 -29.30 -18.67 -78.88
N LEU A 612 -29.11 -17.99 -80.01
CA LEU A 612 -27.78 -17.51 -80.45
C LEU A 612 -27.16 -16.47 -79.50
N VAL A 613 -27.98 -15.60 -78.89
CA VAL A 613 -27.51 -14.68 -77.85
C VAL A 613 -27.03 -15.46 -76.62
N ALA A 614 -27.74 -16.51 -76.21
CA ALA A 614 -27.32 -17.35 -75.09
C ALA A 614 -26.02 -18.13 -75.40
N GLU A 615 -25.85 -18.61 -76.63
CA GLU A 615 -24.65 -19.33 -77.07
C GLU A 615 -23.42 -18.41 -77.21
N ARG A 616 -23.60 -17.17 -77.69
CA ARG A 616 -22.50 -16.23 -77.97
C ARG A 616 -22.12 -15.33 -76.80
N MET A 617 -22.97 -15.21 -75.78
CA MET A 617 -22.70 -14.40 -74.58
C MET A 617 -21.77 -15.17 -73.62
N THR A 618 -20.58 -15.49 -74.10
CA THR A 618 -19.52 -16.16 -73.33
C THR A 618 -18.82 -15.17 -72.40
N ASP A 619 -18.02 -15.68 -71.46
CA ASP A 619 -17.17 -14.84 -70.60
C ASP A 619 -16.18 -14.02 -71.44
N GLU A 620 -15.65 -14.58 -72.54
CA GLU A 620 -14.78 -13.88 -73.48
C GLU A 620 -15.52 -12.73 -74.20
N TYR A 621 -16.77 -12.95 -74.64
CA TYR A 621 -17.60 -11.89 -75.23
C TYR A 621 -17.85 -10.75 -74.23
N LEU A 622 -18.22 -11.08 -72.99
CA LEU A 622 -18.48 -10.08 -71.96
C LEU A 622 -17.21 -9.30 -71.59
N ARG A 623 -16.07 -9.99 -71.51
CA ARG A 623 -14.76 -9.40 -71.25
C ARG A 623 -14.34 -8.42 -72.34
N ASN A 624 -14.47 -8.83 -73.60
CA ASN A 624 -14.19 -7.97 -74.75
C ASN A 624 -15.14 -6.77 -74.81
N ARG A 625 -16.42 -6.97 -74.48
CA ARG A 625 -17.39 -5.86 -74.42
C ARG A 625 -17.07 -4.86 -73.31
N VAL A 626 -16.51 -5.28 -72.17
CA VAL A 626 -16.01 -4.34 -71.15
C VAL A 626 -14.86 -3.52 -71.72
N ILE A 627 -13.88 -4.17 -72.37
CA ILE A 627 -12.73 -3.48 -73.00
C ILE A 627 -13.18 -2.46 -74.06
N GLU A 628 -14.26 -2.74 -74.80
CA GLU A 628 -14.81 -1.83 -75.82
C GLU A 628 -15.58 -0.64 -75.24
N THR A 629 -16.15 -0.76 -74.03
CA THR A 629 -17.14 0.19 -73.51
C THR A 629 -16.68 0.97 -72.27
N VAL A 630 -15.65 0.49 -71.58
CA VAL A 630 -15.01 1.16 -70.45
C VAL A 630 -13.68 1.72 -70.92
N SER A 631 -13.33 2.93 -70.49
CA SER A 631 -12.08 3.54 -70.94
C SER A 631 -10.86 2.77 -70.44
N ALA A 632 -9.78 2.77 -71.22
CA ALA A 632 -8.52 2.14 -70.83
C ALA A 632 -8.00 2.67 -69.47
N ALA A 633 -8.14 3.98 -69.23
CA ALA A 633 -7.76 4.60 -67.97
C ALA A 633 -8.58 4.11 -66.76
N GLU A 634 -9.88 3.86 -66.92
CA GLU A 634 -10.73 3.29 -65.85
C GLU A 634 -10.38 1.83 -65.54
N ILE A 635 -10.01 1.04 -66.57
CA ILE A 635 -9.54 -0.33 -66.39
C ILE A 635 -8.17 -0.34 -65.71
N ASP A 636 -7.24 0.54 -66.11
CA ASP A 636 -5.90 0.64 -65.54
C ASP A 636 -5.95 1.10 -64.08
N ASN A 637 -6.75 2.13 -63.75
CA ASN A 637 -6.96 2.56 -62.36
C ASN A 637 -7.56 1.45 -61.49
N LYS A 638 -8.52 0.68 -62.04
CA LYS A 638 -9.11 -0.46 -61.32
C LYS A 638 -8.11 -1.61 -61.16
N THR A 639 -7.21 -1.79 -62.12
CA THR A 639 -6.11 -2.76 -62.07
C THR A 639 -5.15 -2.40 -60.94
N GLU A 640 -4.68 -1.16 -60.87
CA GLU A 640 -3.79 -0.69 -59.80
C GLU A 640 -4.45 -0.78 -58.41
N SER A 641 -5.74 -0.47 -58.29
CA SER A 641 -6.49 -0.70 -57.05
C SER A 641 -6.58 -2.18 -56.66
N THR A 642 -6.72 -3.08 -57.65
CA THR A 642 -6.76 -4.53 -57.42
C THR A 642 -5.39 -5.07 -57.00
N ILE A 643 -4.31 -4.55 -57.59
CA ILE A 643 -2.91 -4.84 -57.20
C ILE A 643 -2.68 -4.41 -55.76
N PHE A 644 -3.04 -3.16 -55.41
CA PHE A 644 -2.91 -2.64 -54.05
C PHE A 644 -3.63 -3.50 -53.01
N ASN A 645 -4.90 -3.86 -53.27
CA ASN A 645 -5.68 -4.70 -52.36
C ASN A 645 -5.08 -6.11 -52.22
N SER A 646 -4.57 -6.69 -53.32
CA SER A 646 -3.96 -8.02 -53.31
C SER A 646 -2.64 -8.04 -52.55
N ILE A 647 -1.82 -6.98 -52.70
CA ILE A 647 -0.58 -6.80 -51.95
C ILE A 647 -0.88 -6.67 -50.46
N ASN A 648 -1.81 -5.80 -50.06
CA ASN A 648 -2.16 -5.63 -48.65
C ASN A 648 -2.67 -6.93 -48.03
N ALA A 649 -3.52 -7.67 -48.73
CA ALA A 649 -3.99 -8.97 -48.27
C ALA A 649 -2.83 -9.96 -48.06
N LYS A 650 -1.86 -10.00 -48.98
CA LYS A 650 -0.69 -10.88 -48.88
C LYS A 650 0.29 -10.47 -47.79
N VAL A 651 0.55 -9.18 -47.63
CA VAL A 651 1.36 -8.64 -46.54
C VAL A 651 0.73 -8.99 -45.19
N SER A 652 -0.56 -8.74 -45.01
CA SER A 652 -1.27 -9.09 -43.77
C SER A 652 -1.24 -10.60 -43.49
N GLU A 653 -1.40 -11.44 -44.51
CA GLU A 653 -1.33 -12.89 -44.39
C GLU A 653 0.06 -13.37 -43.96
N GLU A 654 1.14 -12.89 -44.59
CA GLU A 654 2.51 -13.29 -44.22
C GLU A 654 2.91 -12.76 -42.85
N LYS A 655 2.59 -11.51 -42.49
CA LYS A 655 2.86 -10.97 -41.15
C LYS A 655 2.16 -11.80 -40.06
N LYS A 656 0.88 -12.18 -40.28
CA LYS A 656 0.14 -13.03 -39.34
C LYS A 656 0.78 -14.41 -39.17
N ASN A 657 1.43 -14.92 -40.22
CA ASN A 657 2.07 -16.23 -40.21
C ASN A 657 3.56 -16.19 -39.84
N LEU A 658 4.13 -15.02 -39.53
CA LEU A 658 5.57 -14.84 -39.29
C LEU A 658 6.09 -15.70 -38.14
N ALA A 659 5.33 -15.82 -37.05
CA ALA A 659 5.69 -16.68 -35.91
C ALA A 659 5.85 -18.18 -36.27
N ASN A 660 5.26 -18.62 -37.39
CA ASN A 660 5.38 -19.99 -37.88
C ASN A 660 6.52 -20.18 -38.90
N ASN A 661 7.21 -19.12 -39.31
CA ASN A 661 8.31 -19.18 -40.25
C ASN A 661 9.57 -19.77 -39.58
N GLU A 662 10.12 -20.83 -40.16
CA GLU A 662 11.27 -21.57 -39.59
C GLU A 662 12.58 -20.77 -39.61
N GLU A 663 12.78 -19.90 -40.60
CA GLU A 663 13.94 -19.01 -40.66
C GLU A 663 13.87 -17.94 -39.57
N TYR A 664 12.68 -17.33 -39.40
CA TYR A 664 12.41 -16.40 -38.31
C TYR A 664 12.63 -17.04 -36.93
N LYS A 665 12.12 -18.26 -36.70
CA LYS A 665 12.37 -19.00 -35.44
C LYS A 665 13.85 -19.26 -35.19
N ALA A 666 14.59 -19.65 -36.24
CA ALA A 666 16.01 -19.94 -36.14
C ALA A 666 16.83 -18.66 -35.86
N ASP A 667 16.50 -17.54 -36.51
CA ASP A 667 17.15 -16.26 -36.28
C ASP A 667 16.76 -15.67 -34.93
N LEU A 668 15.51 -15.83 -34.50
CA LEU A 668 15.07 -15.44 -33.16
C LEU A 668 15.88 -16.19 -32.10
N ALA A 669 16.04 -17.50 -32.24
CA ALA A 669 16.88 -18.28 -31.34
C ALA A 669 18.34 -17.80 -31.34
N LYS A 670 18.91 -17.37 -32.47
CA LYS A 670 20.27 -16.80 -32.50
C LYS A 670 20.34 -15.44 -31.80
N VAL A 671 19.37 -14.56 -32.04
CA VAL A 671 19.33 -13.21 -31.46
C VAL A 671 19.18 -13.30 -29.94
N LEU A 672 18.27 -14.14 -29.43
CA LEU A 672 18.07 -14.33 -27.98
C LEU A 672 19.27 -14.99 -27.27
N ASN A 673 20.19 -15.59 -28.03
CA ASN A 673 21.45 -16.18 -27.56
C ASN A 673 22.68 -15.37 -28.02
N SER A 674 22.51 -14.14 -28.54
CA SER A 674 23.62 -13.31 -28.97
C SER A 674 24.45 -12.84 -27.76
N ALA A 675 25.71 -12.51 -28.00
CA ALA A 675 26.57 -11.99 -26.94
C ALA A 675 26.03 -10.67 -26.37
N GLU A 676 25.45 -9.81 -27.22
CA GLU A 676 24.82 -8.56 -26.77
C GLU A 676 23.57 -8.82 -25.91
N CYS A 677 22.64 -9.68 -26.37
CA CYS A 677 21.41 -10.00 -25.64
C CYS A 677 21.73 -10.66 -24.29
N LEU A 678 22.66 -11.61 -24.26
CA LEU A 678 23.10 -12.26 -23.03
C LEU A 678 23.84 -11.28 -22.10
N GLN A 679 24.64 -10.36 -22.63
CA GLN A 679 25.30 -9.33 -21.82
C GLN A 679 24.28 -8.39 -21.20
N GLU A 680 23.25 -7.98 -21.94
CA GLU A 680 22.18 -7.11 -21.45
C GLU A 680 21.29 -7.82 -20.41
N LYS A 681 20.95 -9.11 -20.64
CA LYS A 681 20.29 -9.94 -19.61
C LYS A 681 21.12 -10.07 -18.35
N ASN A 682 22.41 -10.36 -18.49
CA ASN A 682 23.30 -10.50 -17.33
C ASN A 682 23.54 -9.16 -16.64
N ALA A 683 23.58 -8.05 -17.39
CA ALA A 683 23.66 -6.71 -16.83
C ALA A 683 22.37 -6.34 -16.11
N LEU A 684 21.19 -6.70 -16.64
CA LEU A 684 19.90 -6.55 -15.97
C LEU A 684 19.87 -7.39 -14.70
N LEU A 685 20.21 -8.68 -14.75
CA LEU A 685 20.27 -9.55 -13.57
C LEU A 685 21.35 -9.14 -12.54
N ALA A 686 22.39 -8.42 -12.97
CA ALA A 686 23.43 -7.88 -12.09
C ALA A 686 23.14 -6.46 -11.59
N ALA A 687 22.36 -5.68 -12.33
CA ALA A 687 21.86 -4.35 -11.98
C ALA A 687 20.56 -4.43 -11.19
N ASP A 688 19.81 -5.53 -11.31
CA ASP A 688 18.59 -5.81 -10.57
C ASP A 688 18.95 -6.32 -9.16
N ASN A 689 19.45 -5.39 -8.35
CA ASN A 689 18.60 -4.68 -7.41
C ASN A 689 17.25 -5.35 -7.03
N TYR A 690 17.33 -6.55 -6.43
CA TYR A 690 16.50 -6.90 -5.26
C TYR A 690 16.51 -5.78 -4.15
N TYR A 691 17.38 -4.77 -4.33
CA TYR A 691 17.73 -3.63 -3.51
C TYR A 691 17.17 -2.27 -3.98
N LEU A 692 16.40 -2.16 -5.08
CA LEU A 692 15.75 -0.88 -5.44
C LEU A 692 14.72 -0.46 -4.36
N TYR A 693 14.14 -1.45 -3.68
CA TYR A 693 13.33 -1.27 -2.46
C TYR A 693 14.14 -1.36 -1.18
N GLN A 694 15.47 -1.41 -1.21
CA GLN A 694 16.23 -1.03 -0.03
C GLN A 694 16.48 0.46 -0.04
N ASP A 695 16.86 1.10 -1.14
CA ASP A 695 17.23 2.53 -1.01
C ASP A 695 16.02 3.45 -0.93
N GLU A 696 14.90 3.18 -1.61
CA GLU A 696 13.70 4.02 -1.52
C GLU A 696 12.80 3.64 -0.34
N LEU A 697 12.64 2.33 -0.05
CA LEU A 697 11.97 1.89 1.19
C LEU A 697 12.85 2.17 2.40
N ALA A 698 14.18 2.04 2.35
CA ALA A 698 15.06 2.52 3.41
C ALA A 698 15.20 4.03 3.39
N ALA A 699 14.95 4.78 2.32
CA ALA A 699 14.83 6.24 2.40
C ALA A 699 13.49 6.65 3.00
N ILE A 700 12.40 5.91 2.75
CA ILE A 700 11.07 6.13 3.36
C ILE A 700 11.05 5.63 4.80
N ILE A 701 11.70 4.50 5.09
CA ILE A 701 11.92 3.96 6.44
C ILE A 701 12.97 4.82 7.14
N LEU A 702 14.01 5.35 6.50
CA LEU A 702 14.96 6.30 7.10
C LEU A 702 14.29 7.66 7.27
N ALA A 703 13.42 8.13 6.38
CA ALA A 703 12.66 9.37 6.55
C ALA A 703 11.59 9.23 7.63
N LYS A 704 10.86 8.10 7.67
CA LYS A 704 9.94 7.74 8.77
C LYS A 704 10.69 7.44 10.06
N LEU A 705 11.86 6.82 10.03
CA LEU A 705 12.73 6.61 11.19
C LEU A 705 13.40 7.92 11.57
N THR A 706 13.61 8.90 10.70
CA THR A 706 14.16 10.22 11.04
C THR A 706 13.07 11.11 11.64
N GLU A 707 11.86 11.05 11.07
CA GLU A 707 10.63 11.69 11.59
C GLU A 707 10.19 11.05 12.92
N GLN A 708 10.21 9.72 13.04
CA GLN A 708 9.89 8.99 14.25
C GLN A 708 11.05 8.93 15.23
N SER A 709 12.33 8.93 14.81
CA SER A 709 13.46 8.99 15.74
C SER A 709 13.62 10.38 16.32
N ALA A 710 13.22 11.48 15.68
CA ALA A 710 13.21 12.77 16.39
C ALA A 710 12.27 12.76 17.61
N GLY A 711 11.15 12.02 17.52
CA GLY A 711 10.21 11.76 18.61
C GLY A 711 10.68 10.68 19.59
N LEU A 712 11.07 9.50 19.09
CA LEU A 712 11.55 8.35 19.85
C LEU A 712 12.91 8.60 20.51
N HIS A 713 13.84 9.36 19.91
CA HIS A 713 15.08 9.74 20.60
C HIS A 713 14.76 10.64 21.78
N LYS A 714 13.80 11.55 21.66
CA LYS A 714 13.43 12.40 22.80
C LYS A 714 12.71 11.59 23.87
N GLU A 715 11.79 10.72 23.48
CA GLU A 715 11.00 9.91 24.42
C GLU A 715 11.80 8.76 25.05
N PHE A 716 12.66 8.07 24.28
CA PHE A 716 13.62 7.10 24.82
C PHE A 716 14.78 7.77 25.52
N SER A 717 15.29 8.92 25.09
CA SER A 717 16.33 9.65 25.87
C SER A 717 15.74 10.18 27.17
N ASP A 718 14.47 10.61 27.20
CA ASP A 718 13.80 11.05 28.42
C ASP A 718 13.38 9.86 29.30
N ALA A 719 12.95 8.72 28.74
CA ALA A 719 12.62 7.49 29.48
C ALA A 719 13.88 6.77 29.98
N ILE A 720 14.94 6.70 29.18
CA ILE A 720 16.27 6.22 29.57
C ILE A 720 16.85 7.20 30.58
N LYS A 721 16.85 8.53 30.37
CA LYS A 721 17.28 9.48 31.42
C LYS A 721 16.45 9.33 32.68
N LYS A 722 15.14 9.10 32.60
CA LYS A 722 14.27 8.93 33.76
C LYS A 722 14.59 7.65 34.53
N GLU A 723 14.69 6.50 33.86
CA GLU A 723 15.02 5.23 34.53
C GLU A 723 16.50 5.09 34.87
N TYR A 724 17.39 5.72 34.11
CA TYR A 724 18.83 5.83 34.40
C TYR A 724 19.08 6.79 35.57
N THR A 725 18.39 7.94 35.64
CA THR A 725 18.47 8.87 36.78
C THR A 725 17.80 8.28 38.02
N LYS A 726 16.75 7.47 37.86
CA LYS A 726 16.11 6.71 38.92
C LYS A 726 16.98 5.56 39.40
N PHE A 727 17.59 4.78 38.50
CA PHE A 727 18.57 3.73 38.83
C PHE A 727 19.82 4.31 39.51
N ILE A 728 20.37 5.41 38.99
CA ILE A 728 21.48 6.13 39.61
C ILE A 728 21.06 6.75 40.94
N SER A 729 19.88 7.38 41.06
CA SER A 729 19.37 7.90 42.34
C SER A 729 19.13 6.81 43.36
N ASP A 730 18.55 5.68 42.97
CA ASP A 730 18.24 4.57 43.86
C ASP A 730 19.50 3.78 44.24
N THR A 731 20.51 3.75 43.37
CA THR A 731 21.85 3.23 43.67
C THR A 731 22.64 4.20 44.56
N LEU A 732 22.61 5.51 44.30
CA LEU A 732 23.23 6.54 45.14
C LEU A 732 22.56 6.66 46.52
N LYS A 733 21.23 6.49 46.62
CA LYS A 733 20.49 6.47 47.90
C LYS A 733 20.83 5.24 48.76
N LYS A 734 21.24 4.13 48.14
CA LYS A 734 21.72 2.93 48.84
C LYS A 734 23.17 3.06 49.29
N PHE A 735 23.93 4.02 48.76
CA PHE A 735 25.31 4.34 49.14
C PHE A 735 25.35 5.61 50.01
N ASP A 736 25.26 5.42 51.32
CA ASP A 736 25.37 6.53 52.26
C ASP A 736 26.84 6.96 52.41
N PHE A 737 27.16 8.18 51.96
CA PHE A 737 28.49 8.76 52.02
C PHE A 737 28.92 9.14 53.45
N ALA A 738 28.09 8.95 54.47
CA ALA A 738 28.48 9.15 55.87
C ALA A 738 28.81 7.85 56.61
N ASP A 739 28.46 6.68 56.08
CA ASP A 739 28.53 5.38 56.77
C ASP A 739 29.40 4.37 55.99
N GLU A 740 30.64 4.15 56.47
CA GLU A 740 31.62 3.26 55.83
C GLU A 740 31.12 1.81 55.69
N SER A 741 30.22 1.36 56.57
CA SER A 741 29.72 -0.03 56.56
C SER A 741 28.79 -0.34 55.38
N LYS A 742 28.23 0.69 54.74
CA LYS A 742 27.28 0.58 53.63
C LYS A 742 27.90 0.81 52.25
N ARG A 743 29.21 1.09 52.19
CA ARG A 743 29.93 1.23 50.92
C ARG A 743 30.44 -0.13 50.46
N SER A 744 30.55 -0.32 49.14
CA SER A 744 31.38 -1.38 48.57
C SER A 744 32.81 -1.13 49.03
N ALA A 745 33.24 -1.83 50.09
CA ALA A 745 34.55 -1.66 50.72
C ALA A 745 35.69 -1.71 49.70
N LYS A 746 35.52 -2.52 48.65
CA LYS A 746 36.46 -2.63 47.53
C LYS A 746 36.68 -1.30 46.80
N LEU A 747 35.62 -0.64 46.33
CA LEU A 747 35.74 0.60 45.55
C LEU A 747 36.28 1.76 46.40
N TYR A 748 35.97 1.78 47.70
CA TYR A 748 36.46 2.78 48.62
C TYR A 748 37.96 2.62 48.89
N ASN A 749 38.38 1.38 49.10
CA ASN A 749 39.79 1.04 49.24
C ASN A 749 40.57 1.36 47.96
N ASP A 750 40.01 1.07 46.77
CA ASP A 750 40.64 1.40 45.48
C ASP A 750 40.86 2.92 45.32
N ALA A 751 39.91 3.74 45.79
CA ALA A 751 40.03 5.20 45.76
C ALA A 751 41.12 5.70 46.73
N LEU A 752 41.16 5.18 47.94
CA LEU A 752 42.21 5.51 48.91
C LEU A 752 43.59 5.07 48.41
N ASP A 753 43.70 3.90 47.79
CA ASP A 753 44.94 3.40 47.21
C ASP A 753 45.43 4.28 46.06
N ASN A 754 44.52 4.82 45.23
CA ASN A 754 44.88 5.77 44.19
C ASN A 754 45.35 7.12 44.76
N LEU A 755 44.77 7.58 45.87
CA LEU A 755 45.20 8.81 46.54
C LEU A 755 46.52 8.64 47.31
N ILE A 756 46.81 7.44 47.84
CA ILE A 756 48.09 7.11 48.47
C ILE A 756 49.23 7.18 47.45
N LYS A 757 48.98 6.78 46.19
CA LYS A 757 49.99 6.79 45.10
C LYS A 757 50.49 8.20 44.75
N ILE A 758 49.87 9.25 45.29
CA ILE A 758 50.41 10.61 45.20
C ILE A 758 51.70 10.66 46.03
N GLU A 759 52.84 10.73 45.35
CA GLU A 759 54.19 10.52 45.90
C GLU A 759 54.50 11.38 47.15
N LYS A 760 53.90 12.57 47.25
CA LYS A 760 54.06 13.49 48.39
C LYS A 760 53.42 12.95 49.68
N ASN A 761 52.29 12.26 49.59
CA ASN A 761 51.56 11.72 50.74
C ASN A 761 52.26 10.50 51.31
N LEU A 762 52.76 9.62 50.44
CA LEU A 762 53.48 8.42 50.86
C LEU A 762 54.77 8.79 51.61
N LYS A 763 55.52 9.79 51.14
CA LYS A 763 56.72 10.30 51.84
C LYS A 763 56.38 10.85 53.23
N ALA A 764 55.26 11.56 53.38
CA ALA A 764 54.82 12.11 54.67
C ALA A 764 54.39 11.01 55.66
N ILE A 765 53.65 10.00 55.18
CA ILE A 765 53.24 8.83 55.99
C ILE A 765 54.44 8.02 56.46
N THR A 766 55.39 7.72 55.56
CA THR A 766 56.60 6.98 55.92
C THR A 766 57.40 7.74 56.96
N ARG A 767 57.54 9.07 56.83
CA ARG A 767 58.24 9.90 57.82
C ARG A 767 57.58 9.89 59.19
N ASP A 768 56.25 9.95 59.26
CA ASP A 768 55.49 9.86 60.52
C ASP A 768 55.70 8.50 61.20
N MET A 769 55.64 7.41 60.42
CA MET A 769 55.90 6.06 60.90
C MET A 769 57.35 5.89 61.37
N THR A 770 58.34 6.41 60.63
CA THR A 770 59.75 6.39 61.03
C THR A 770 59.99 7.15 62.33
N ASN A 771 59.35 8.30 62.53
CA ASN A 771 59.45 9.05 63.78
C ASN A 771 58.82 8.30 64.95
N THR A 772 57.69 7.62 64.73
CA THR A 772 57.01 6.81 65.75
C THR A 772 57.87 5.61 66.16
N VAL A 773 58.38 4.83 65.20
CA VAL A 773 59.24 3.67 65.47
C VAL A 773 60.57 4.10 66.12
N ARG A 774 61.15 5.22 65.70
CA ARG A 774 62.37 5.79 66.31
C ARG A 774 62.15 6.24 67.76
N ALA A 775 60.95 6.71 68.11
CA ALA A 775 60.61 7.04 69.50
C ALA A 775 60.40 5.79 70.37
N GLU A 776 59.89 4.70 69.79
CA GLU A 776 59.72 3.40 70.47
C GLU A 776 61.03 2.62 70.61
N MET A 777 62.00 2.86 69.72
CA MET A 777 63.30 2.17 69.66
C MET A 777 64.48 3.16 69.61
N PRO A 778 64.71 3.96 70.67
CA PRO A 778 65.62 5.11 70.63
C PRO A 778 67.10 4.77 70.42
N ASP A 779 67.53 3.56 70.79
CA ASP A 779 68.93 3.11 70.71
C ASP A 779 69.24 2.25 69.46
N ALA A 780 68.24 2.03 68.59
CA ALA A 780 68.39 1.20 67.39
C ALA A 780 69.10 1.95 66.25
N LYS A 781 69.84 1.21 65.41
CA LYS A 781 70.52 1.81 64.25
C LYS A 781 69.50 2.17 63.17
N ALA A 782 69.86 3.15 62.32
CA ALA A 782 68.98 3.65 61.27
C ALA A 782 68.44 2.54 60.35
N ASP A 783 69.30 1.59 59.96
CA ASP A 783 68.92 0.48 59.10
C ASP A 783 67.89 -0.46 59.78
N ASP A 784 68.02 -0.69 61.09
CA ASP A 784 67.08 -1.52 61.85
C ASP A 784 65.71 -0.82 62.01
N ILE A 785 65.72 0.52 62.17
CA ILE A 785 64.49 1.33 62.19
C ILE A 785 63.80 1.28 60.84
N ASP A 786 64.54 1.43 59.74
CA ASP A 786 63.97 1.39 58.40
C ASP A 786 63.35 0.02 58.07
N VAL A 787 63.99 -1.08 58.48
CA VAL A 787 63.43 -2.43 58.33
C VAL A 787 62.12 -2.58 59.11
N GLU A 788 62.07 -2.10 60.36
CA GLU A 788 60.86 -2.20 61.18
C GLU A 788 59.74 -1.27 60.67
N VAL A 789 60.08 -0.09 60.15
CA VAL A 789 59.12 0.81 59.49
C VAL A 789 58.51 0.14 58.26
N GLN A 790 59.34 -0.45 57.38
CA GLN A 790 58.83 -1.15 56.19
C GLN A 790 57.93 -2.33 56.55
N LYS A 791 58.22 -3.02 57.65
CA LYS A 791 57.41 -4.13 58.14
C LYS A 791 56.03 -3.68 58.67
N ARG A 792 55.96 -2.52 59.34
CA ARG A 792 54.72 -1.99 59.94
C ARG A 792 53.88 -1.17 58.97
N LEU A 793 54.50 -0.58 57.95
CA LEU A 793 53.83 0.27 56.98
C LEU A 793 53.12 -0.56 55.90
N THR A 794 52.10 -1.31 56.32
CA THR A 794 51.20 -2.06 55.43
C THR A 794 50.25 -1.11 54.70
N ASP A 795 49.62 -1.57 53.62
CA ASP A 795 48.72 -0.72 52.83
C ASP A 795 47.47 -0.28 53.62
N GLU A 796 46.98 -1.13 54.51
CA GLU A 796 45.92 -0.79 55.47
C GLU A 796 46.33 0.40 56.37
N VAL A 797 47.55 0.34 56.90
CA VAL A 797 48.10 1.38 57.77
C VAL A 797 48.37 2.66 57.00
N LYS A 798 48.81 2.58 55.74
CA LYS A 798 48.95 3.74 54.85
C LYS A 798 47.61 4.42 54.61
N ARG A 799 46.54 3.66 54.36
CA ARG A 799 45.17 4.19 54.20
C ARG A 799 44.70 4.92 55.45
N GLN A 800 44.85 4.31 56.62
CA GLN A 800 44.48 4.93 57.89
C GLN A 800 45.28 6.21 58.14
N LYS A 801 46.60 6.19 57.95
CA LYS A 801 47.46 7.36 58.14
C LYS A 801 47.17 8.49 57.15
N LEU A 802 46.72 8.17 55.94
CA LEU A 802 46.30 9.17 54.95
C LEU A 802 45.15 10.04 55.48
N ILE A 803 44.20 9.42 56.17
CA ILE A 803 43.04 10.07 56.78
C ILE A 803 43.45 10.74 58.10
N GLU A 804 44.14 10.03 59.00
CA GLU A 804 44.56 10.56 60.32
C GLU A 804 45.43 11.82 60.20
N LEU A 805 46.38 11.83 59.26
CA LEU A 805 47.28 12.95 59.04
C LEU A 805 46.62 14.08 58.22
N ASN A 806 45.33 13.94 57.86
CA ASN A 806 44.57 14.86 57.00
C ASN A 806 45.32 15.22 55.70
N LEU A 807 46.11 14.29 55.17
CA LEU A 807 46.88 14.50 53.93
C LEU A 807 45.98 14.53 52.70
N VAL A 808 44.78 14.00 52.84
CA VAL A 808 43.69 14.14 51.88
C VAL A 808 42.42 14.58 52.62
N THR A 809 41.61 15.36 51.94
CA THR A 809 40.31 15.77 52.44
C THR A 809 39.24 14.75 52.09
N ASN A 810 38.17 14.69 52.88
CA ASN A 810 36.98 13.89 52.54
C ASN A 810 36.41 14.24 51.16
N ALA A 811 36.56 15.49 50.72
CA ALA A 811 36.17 15.92 49.39
C ALA A 811 37.01 15.28 48.28
N GLN A 812 38.34 15.19 48.48
CA GLN A 812 39.24 14.52 47.53
C GLN A 812 39.00 13.01 47.48
N ILE A 813 38.78 12.36 48.63
CA ILE A 813 38.41 10.94 48.69
C ILE A 813 37.11 10.68 47.93
N LYS A 814 36.09 11.52 48.15
CA LYS A 814 34.81 11.44 47.43
C LYS A 814 34.98 11.65 45.93
N SER A 815 35.82 12.60 45.53
CA SER A 815 36.09 12.88 44.12
C SER A 815 36.73 11.67 43.42
N GLU A 816 37.77 11.09 44.01
CA GLU A 816 38.48 9.95 43.41
C GLU A 816 37.62 8.68 43.43
N TYR A 817 36.84 8.47 44.50
CA TYR A 817 35.89 7.36 44.58
C TYR A 817 34.82 7.41 43.48
N ASN A 818 34.24 8.58 43.24
CA ASN A 818 33.26 8.75 42.17
C ASN A 818 33.87 8.50 40.79
N LYS A 819 35.14 8.87 40.60
CA LYS A 819 35.89 8.58 39.38
C LYS A 819 36.10 7.08 39.19
N VAL A 820 36.54 6.37 40.23
CA VAL A 820 36.72 4.91 40.20
C VAL A 820 35.39 4.18 39.99
N LEU A 821 34.31 4.65 40.62
CA LEU A 821 32.97 4.12 40.42
C LEU A 821 32.48 4.36 38.99
N SER A 822 32.70 5.56 38.44
CA SER A 822 32.39 5.88 37.05
C SER A 822 33.14 4.96 36.08
N ASP A 823 34.44 4.76 36.30
CA ASP A 823 35.24 3.84 35.50
C ASP A 823 34.78 2.38 35.63
N TYR A 824 34.38 1.96 36.83
CA TYR A 824 33.83 0.61 37.06
C TYR A 824 32.51 0.41 36.31
N VAL A 825 31.60 1.39 36.38
CA VAL A 825 30.33 1.38 35.64
C VAL A 825 30.61 1.35 34.14
N ASN A 826 31.46 2.25 33.61
CA ASN A 826 31.80 2.34 32.19
C ASN A 826 32.42 1.05 31.63
N ASN A 827 33.28 0.37 32.41
CA ASN A 827 33.87 -0.90 32.01
C ASN A 827 32.86 -2.06 32.03
N ALA A 828 31.85 -2.04 32.90
CA ALA A 828 30.81 -3.07 32.94
C ALA A 828 29.84 -2.98 31.75
N VAL A 829 29.70 -1.80 31.13
CA VAL A 829 28.85 -1.58 29.94
C VAL A 829 29.61 -1.71 28.60
N GLY A 830 30.89 -2.08 28.63
CA GLY A 830 31.66 -2.39 27.41
C GLY A 830 32.11 -1.19 26.55
N PHE A 831 32.08 0.04 27.07
CA PHE A 831 32.63 1.20 26.33
C PHE A 831 34.17 1.22 26.44
N VAL A 832 34.85 1.07 25.29
CA VAL A 832 36.32 1.05 25.20
C VAL A 832 36.91 2.41 25.53
N LYS A 833 37.87 2.44 26.46
CA LYS A 833 38.76 3.57 26.75
C LYS A 833 39.48 4.05 25.49
N LYS A 834 39.38 5.35 25.20
CA LYS A 834 40.26 6.04 24.24
C LYS A 834 41.71 5.93 24.73
N LYS A 835 42.55 5.15 24.04
CA LYS A 835 44.00 5.18 24.21
C LYS A 835 44.49 6.48 23.57
N THR A 836 44.99 7.42 24.37
CA THR A 836 45.81 8.51 23.85
C THR A 836 47.14 7.92 23.37
N GLY A 837 47.41 7.99 22.08
CA GLY A 837 48.75 7.79 21.56
C GLY A 837 49.57 9.06 21.77
N THR A 838 50.74 8.92 22.37
CA THR A 838 51.90 9.71 21.95
C THR A 838 53.04 8.75 21.63
N THR A 839 53.58 9.00 20.45
CA THR A 839 54.76 8.45 19.81
C THR A 839 55.97 8.35 20.74
N THR A 840 56.68 7.22 20.65
CA THR A 840 58.11 7.14 20.94
C THR A 840 58.87 7.92 19.88
N ASP A 841 59.64 8.93 20.28
CA ASP A 841 60.89 9.26 19.61
C ASP A 841 61.94 9.59 20.67
N THR A 842 63.04 8.84 20.63
CA THR A 842 64.27 9.09 21.39
C THR A 842 65.28 9.75 20.47
N SER A 843 65.71 10.97 20.78
CA SER A 843 67.13 11.35 20.90
C SER A 843 67.31 12.85 21.16
N ASP A 844 68.00 13.17 22.26
CA ASP A 844 68.86 14.32 22.54
C ASP A 844 68.61 15.68 21.85
N ALA A 845 68.27 16.70 22.64
CA ALA A 845 69.19 17.82 22.96
C ALA A 845 68.48 18.94 23.74
N SER A 846 68.97 19.15 24.97
CA SER A 846 69.21 20.42 25.69
C SER A 846 68.22 21.59 25.66
N ASP A 847 68.00 22.09 26.88
CA ASP A 847 67.79 23.50 27.26
C ASP A 847 66.44 24.14 26.88
N ALA A 848 65.79 24.92 27.74
CA ALA A 848 66.04 25.31 29.11
C ALA A 848 64.71 25.79 29.71
N SER A 849 64.70 25.70 31.03
CA SER A 849 63.72 26.22 31.97
C SER A 849 63.51 27.73 31.92
N ASP A 850 62.35 28.10 32.48
CA ASP A 850 62.10 29.25 33.34
C ASP A 850 62.21 30.68 32.78
N VAL A 851 61.04 31.32 32.79
CA VAL A 851 60.74 32.56 33.53
C VAL A 851 61.89 33.55 33.66
N SER A 852 61.79 34.69 32.97
CA SER A 852 61.47 35.96 33.62
C SER A 852 61.55 37.13 32.63
N ASP A 853 60.58 38.02 32.81
CA ASP A 853 60.49 39.33 32.20
C ASP A 853 61.27 40.35 33.06
N THR A 854 62.11 41.17 32.43
CA THR A 854 62.44 42.54 32.87
C THR A 854 62.60 43.46 31.65
N SER A 855 61.76 44.49 31.62
CA SER A 855 61.96 45.88 31.16
C SER A 855 62.43 46.19 29.73
N ASP A 856 61.63 47.08 29.12
CA ASP A 856 61.94 48.19 28.22
C ASP A 856 62.38 47.88 26.77
N VAL A 857 61.83 48.52 25.71
CA VAL A 857 60.89 49.64 25.63
C VAL A 857 60.36 49.76 24.20
N SER A 858 59.21 50.44 24.12
CA SER A 858 58.65 51.21 23.01
C SER A 858 57.91 50.47 21.91
N ASP A 859 56.81 50.98 21.38
CA ASP A 859 55.82 51.98 21.80
C ASP A 859 54.79 51.98 20.66
N THR A 860 53.60 52.52 20.93
CA THR A 860 52.61 53.01 19.96
C THR A 860 51.86 51.93 19.16
N SER A 861 50.58 51.71 19.48
CA SER A 861 49.40 52.42 18.94
C SER A 861 48.76 51.55 17.85
N ASP A 862 47.47 51.40 17.64
CA ASP A 862 46.26 52.07 18.11
C ASP A 862 45.07 51.28 17.50
N VAL A 863 43.86 51.54 18.00
CA VAL A 863 42.55 51.50 17.27
C VAL A 863 41.71 50.19 17.19
N SER A 864 40.69 50.21 18.07
CA SER A 864 39.21 50.08 17.89
C SER A 864 38.49 48.72 17.70
N ASP A 865 37.78 48.32 18.77
CA ASP A 865 36.31 48.33 18.99
C ASP A 865 35.27 47.84 17.94
N ALA A 866 34.22 47.25 18.54
CA ALA A 866 32.88 46.80 18.08
C ALA A 866 32.79 45.34 17.61
N GLU A 867 31.91 44.44 18.10
CA GLU A 867 30.69 44.48 18.92
C GLU A 867 30.44 43.07 19.51
N THR A 868 29.74 42.94 20.65
CA THR A 868 29.18 41.68 21.19
C THR A 868 27.80 41.39 20.54
N PRO A 869 27.28 40.14 20.44
CA PRO A 869 26.90 39.33 21.60
C PRO A 869 27.06 37.79 21.49
N VAL A 870 26.81 37.16 22.64
CA VAL A 870 26.79 35.73 22.98
C VAL A 870 25.66 34.96 22.26
N GLU A 871 25.92 33.74 21.75
CA GLU A 871 25.07 32.54 21.94
C GLU A 871 25.73 31.24 21.39
N GLU A 872 25.73 30.21 22.26
CA GLU A 872 25.75 28.74 22.08
C GLU A 872 26.71 28.07 21.05
N GLU A 873 27.75 27.39 21.58
CA GLU A 873 28.56 26.41 20.83
C GLU A 873 27.79 25.10 20.60
N GLU A 874 27.41 24.85 19.35
CA GLU A 874 27.03 23.53 18.84
C GLU A 874 28.22 22.57 18.86
N THR A 875 27.97 21.35 19.34
CA THR A 875 28.95 20.25 19.31
C THR A 875 28.95 19.63 17.91
N VAL A 876 30.04 19.82 17.16
CA VAL A 876 30.26 19.21 15.84
C VAL A 876 30.59 17.72 16.01
N ILE A 877 29.85 16.85 15.32
CA ILE A 877 30.16 15.42 15.15
C ILE A 877 31.12 15.29 13.96
N ASP A 878 32.26 14.66 14.17
CA ASP A 878 33.27 14.40 13.13
C ASP A 878 32.89 13.15 12.32
N GLU A 879 32.58 13.34 11.03
CA GLU A 879 32.00 12.35 10.11
C GLU A 879 33.02 11.37 9.50
N ASN A 880 34.31 11.42 9.87
CA ASN A 880 35.37 10.61 9.24
C ASN A 880 36.12 9.64 10.18
N SER A 881 35.46 9.09 11.21
CA SER A 881 36.08 8.05 12.05
C SER A 881 35.96 6.64 11.43
N ASP A 882 37.10 6.01 11.15
CA ASP A 882 37.29 4.63 10.65
C ASP A 882 36.57 3.49 11.42
N TYR A 883 35.80 3.80 12.47
CA TYR A 883 35.01 2.83 13.22
C TYR A 883 33.71 2.41 12.49
N PHE A 884 33.20 3.25 11.58
CA PHE A 884 32.03 2.90 10.77
C PHE A 884 32.38 1.90 9.65
N ALA A 885 33.62 1.95 9.14
CA ALA A 885 34.10 1.04 8.10
C ALA A 885 34.41 -0.38 8.61
N LEU A 886 34.88 -0.54 9.86
CA LEU A 886 35.25 -1.87 10.40
C LEU A 886 34.05 -2.67 10.97
N PHE A 887 32.97 -1.99 11.36
CA PHE A 887 31.74 -2.64 11.82
C PHE A 887 30.97 -3.33 10.67
N LEU A 888 31.04 -2.75 9.46
CA LEU A 888 30.42 -3.35 8.26
C LEU A 888 31.22 -4.53 7.70
N GLU A 889 32.55 -4.57 7.84
CA GLU A 889 33.37 -5.54 7.11
C GLU A 889 33.54 -6.92 7.79
N THR A 890 33.11 -7.12 9.05
CA THR A 890 33.46 -8.35 9.81
C THR A 890 32.31 -9.36 10.01
N ARG A 891 31.09 -9.13 9.49
CA ARG A 891 29.97 -10.08 9.73
C ARG A 891 29.37 -10.76 8.49
N LEU A 892 30.01 -10.59 7.33
CA LEU A 892 29.61 -11.25 6.09
C LEU A 892 30.78 -12.03 5.49
N LYS A 893 31.03 -13.26 5.99
CA LYS A 893 31.61 -14.40 5.22
C LYS A 893 31.77 -15.66 6.10
N LYS A 894 30.81 -16.61 5.98
CA LYS A 894 30.94 -18.10 6.03
C LYS A 894 31.55 -18.74 7.30
N GLN A 895 31.13 -19.84 7.91
CA GLN A 895 30.20 -20.94 7.61
C GLN A 895 30.27 -21.93 8.82
N TYR A 896 29.14 -22.61 9.12
CA TYR A 896 29.03 -24.04 9.51
C TYR A 896 29.10 -24.51 10.98
N TYR A 897 27.95 -25.05 11.40
CA TYR A 897 27.66 -26.26 12.18
C TYR A 897 28.08 -26.43 13.66
N GLN A 898 27.04 -26.83 14.40
CA GLN A 898 26.93 -27.49 15.72
C GLN A 898 26.53 -26.48 16.80
N PHE A 899 25.38 -26.65 17.46
CA PHE A 899 25.19 -27.65 18.51
C PHE A 899 23.70 -27.92 18.79
N ALA A 900 23.37 -29.19 19.06
CA ALA A 900 22.59 -29.54 20.24
C ALA A 900 23.54 -30.24 21.22
N PRO A 901 23.20 -30.47 22.51
CA PRO A 901 22.07 -29.94 23.27
C PRO A 901 22.52 -29.30 24.60
N LEU A 902 21.73 -28.39 25.18
CA LEU A 902 21.77 -28.20 26.64
C LEU A 902 20.36 -28.08 27.20
N LYS A 903 19.97 -29.16 27.88
CA LYS A 903 19.06 -29.11 29.03
C LYS A 903 19.71 -28.30 30.15
N GLU A 904 18.81 -27.77 30.97
CA GLU A 904 18.81 -27.74 32.45
C GLU A 904 19.09 -26.39 33.15
N GLY A 905 18.07 -25.96 33.91
CA GLY A 905 18.08 -24.89 34.91
C GLY A 905 17.50 -23.56 34.39
N GLN A 906 16.20 -23.27 34.52
CA GLN A 906 15.58 -22.61 35.71
C GLN A 906 16.51 -21.57 36.37
N GLN A 907 16.10 -20.33 36.68
CA GLN A 907 14.79 -19.79 37.03
C GLN A 907 14.92 -18.24 37.08
N GLY A 908 13.83 -17.50 36.84
CA GLY A 908 13.73 -16.06 37.12
C GLY A 908 12.91 -15.32 36.09
#